data_AF-T1GUW5-F1
#
_entry.id   AF-T1GUW5-F1
#
_cell.length_a   1.000
_cell.length_b   1.000
_cell.length_c   1.000
_cell.angle_alpha   90.00
_cell.angle_beta   90.00
_cell.angle_gamma   90.00
#
_symmetry.space_group_name_H-M   'P 1'
#
loop_
_entity.id
_entity.type
_entity.pdbx_description
1 polymer ?
#
loop_
_entity_poly.entity_id
_entity_poly.type
_entity_poly.pdbx_seq_one_letter_code
_entity_poly.pdbx_strand_id
1 'polypeptide(L)'
;MTRSSKKVIDSLRSSNKLNLIFTNIGNLGKPSMKVLEACFNFAFDDKLKTLLIPDSLCPIIKWLPDIDESNQLKVSEMILKGCTTNYICKQSSCEEEIIKIVCETLTSFEYLNEGCIQNLIKLIEELAKISIKPAELKGILSLLKEESKFPYTKQLLQTFTVVSLQNLNGGNTSCGQYFDIQKSYDGIIVPDIRNWIMSGSYGFIFHVFLRLNPLGEETGDSDTVKTTKRRMLFNLKTATDTGFEGFIQDNGNIVVAAVTKKEYLTSSVSAKTIFDGRWHFVTIALSPPKRPFSYSQINIYVDFIQKISTTLKMQGLNEPFTFCTIASAYQHHQRYQDHSPHSDRIARGSSQESSPQQFRGILPNILERTLSTHVSNYFTLPMRNTTSFDPNVKNFPIGMQDNVFGEPVCLRGQICSVLLAEPTTNMRTIFEAGTNFASLFSQDNDVIDLTSRFVFCYSAGSCTNNICTDLVPGGKYIGSVSARHFKIVKIQDTLNSVGGVQAILPILHNISKSSDFSLTSDVNEDDLLAAAQKTPSVEEFSDWEVLTTSSYTEWKMIQQPVAKTDTLAMIGVMLKKIPPSSFDVNALMGTHLLIESIQNQKPSANMKLLENLYLEIVFNFAIWSKMQFQIVLGHVQYISTMIKGDRKYFRKKFGVQYFLDVLRMYYGSPENINFEDSKTIRATIFAIIKYYIQKDVNIKEVSSIVAFMASVKYEHVLIELLEVLTYHMKSKSCKDDLILLMHEPQTANLFYNYFIDKVHTFELQEANIRFIETLLSSTRVQGKYKQILRLMEEESFYPGFFSYLIPLNLSESVLLRIYDQLLSSEIDYTGLMFLVYQVYQCDIPIKLEVAKKLLQVTFLKPTAPQSIAKRVGWQESVARLLIKKPIVDKLDVERGKAL
;
A
#
# COMPACT_ATOMS: atom_id res chain seq x y z
N MET A 1 40.89 18.00 3.97
CA MET A 1 40.56 18.93 2.88
C MET A 1 39.80 20.11 3.47
N THR A 2 40.22 21.34 3.19
CA THR A 2 39.71 22.55 3.85
C THR A 2 38.25 22.82 3.51
N ARG A 3 37.43 22.99 4.57
CA ARG A 3 35.99 23.28 4.60
C ARG A 3 35.51 24.53 3.81
N SER A 4 36.39 25.21 3.07
CA SER A 4 36.22 26.61 2.69
C SER A 4 35.93 26.89 1.22
N SER A 5 35.83 25.89 0.32
CA SER A 5 35.53 26.16 -1.09
C SER A 5 34.47 25.22 -1.67
N LYS A 6 33.24 25.73 -1.82
CA LYS A 6 32.11 25.04 -2.48
C LYS A 6 32.44 24.61 -3.93
N LYS A 7 33.33 25.35 -4.62
CA LYS A 7 33.83 24.99 -5.96
C LYS A 7 34.61 23.67 -5.98
N VAL A 8 35.29 23.31 -4.88
CA VAL A 8 36.01 22.04 -4.76
C VAL A 8 35.03 20.88 -4.55
N ILE A 9 33.94 21.10 -3.81
CA ILE A 9 32.88 20.11 -3.60
C ILE A 9 32.13 19.82 -4.92
N ASP A 10 31.79 20.86 -5.69
CA ASP A 10 31.13 20.71 -7.00
C ASP A 10 32.07 20.05 -8.04
N SER A 11 33.38 20.34 -7.98
CA SER A 11 34.41 19.66 -8.78
C SER A 11 34.60 18.19 -8.39
N LEU A 12 34.45 17.85 -7.11
CA LEU A 12 34.53 16.47 -6.60
C LEU A 12 33.30 15.62 -6.99
N ARG A 13 32.09 16.21 -7.01
CA ARG A 13 30.87 15.55 -7.51
C ARG A 13 30.94 15.30 -9.02
N SER A 14 31.34 16.30 -9.80
CA SER A 14 31.39 16.20 -11.27
C SER A 14 32.46 15.23 -11.81
N SER A 15 33.44 14.83 -11.00
CA SER A 15 34.59 14.04 -11.44
C SER A 15 34.60 12.57 -11.00
N ASN A 16 33.52 12.05 -10.39
CA ASN A 16 33.43 10.66 -9.88
C ASN A 16 34.54 10.26 -8.87
N LYS A 17 35.35 11.23 -8.43
CA LYS A 17 36.50 11.02 -7.53
C LYS A 17 36.06 10.67 -6.11
N LEU A 18 34.85 11.06 -5.70
CA LEU A 18 34.28 10.72 -4.40
C LEU A 18 34.10 9.20 -4.25
N ASN A 19 33.45 8.55 -5.21
CA ASN A 19 33.31 7.09 -5.21
C ASN A 19 34.67 6.39 -5.19
N LEU A 20 35.67 6.92 -5.90
CA LEU A 20 37.03 6.38 -5.90
C LEU A 20 37.71 6.50 -4.52
N ILE A 21 37.53 7.62 -3.82
CA ILE A 21 38.06 7.84 -2.46
C ILE A 21 37.42 6.85 -1.48
N PHE A 22 36.10 6.72 -1.48
CA PHE A 22 35.41 5.78 -0.61
C PHE A 22 35.78 4.33 -0.94
N THR A 23 35.83 3.95 -2.22
CA THR A 23 36.26 2.60 -2.65
C THR A 23 37.69 2.29 -2.22
N ASN A 24 38.62 3.25 -2.35
CA ASN A 24 40.00 3.06 -1.91
C ASN A 24 40.13 2.97 -0.38
N ILE A 25 39.29 3.70 0.38
CA ILE A 25 39.24 3.58 1.84
C ILE A 25 38.71 2.20 2.25
N GLY A 26 37.69 1.68 1.55
CA GLY A 26 37.20 0.30 1.77
C GLY A 26 38.24 -0.77 1.45
N ASN A 27 39.06 -0.56 0.42
CA ASN A 27 40.14 -1.47 0.03
C ASN A 27 41.35 -1.46 0.99
N LEU A 28 41.47 -0.45 1.87
CA LEU A 28 42.58 -0.32 2.82
C LEU A 28 42.35 -1.08 4.15
N GLY A 29 41.22 -1.76 4.30
CA GLY A 29 40.86 -2.56 5.48
C GLY A 29 39.80 -1.89 6.37
N LYS A 30 39.54 -2.46 7.56
CA LYS A 30 38.50 -1.97 8.49
C LYS A 30 38.73 -0.48 8.84
N PRO A 31 37.81 0.43 8.48
CA PRO A 31 38.00 1.86 8.71
C PRO A 31 37.94 2.18 10.20
N SER A 32 38.98 2.87 10.72
CA SER A 32 38.99 3.32 12.11
C SER A 32 37.90 4.38 12.38
N MET A 33 37.44 4.48 13.63
CA MET A 33 36.40 5.45 14.02
C MET A 33 36.73 6.90 13.68
N LYS A 34 38.00 7.29 13.75
CA LYS A 34 38.42 8.65 13.36
C LYS A 34 38.24 8.91 11.87
N VAL A 35 38.39 7.89 11.03
CA VAL A 35 38.15 7.97 9.58
C VAL A 35 36.66 8.03 9.30
N LEU A 36 35.85 7.22 9.98
CA LEU A 36 34.39 7.25 9.86
C LEU A 36 33.79 8.59 10.31
N GLU A 37 34.26 9.14 11.43
CA GLU A 37 33.88 10.48 11.90
C GLU A 37 34.34 11.57 10.92
N ALA A 38 35.52 11.45 10.32
CA ALA A 38 36.00 12.39 9.31
C ALA A 38 35.18 12.31 8.00
N CYS A 39 34.80 11.11 7.57
CA CYS A 39 33.91 10.87 6.43
C CYS A 39 32.50 11.44 6.69
N PHE A 40 31.97 11.24 7.89
CA PHE A 40 30.69 11.84 8.28
C PHE A 40 30.76 13.36 8.36
N ASN A 41 31.81 13.93 8.94
CA ASN A 41 32.03 15.39 8.98
C ASN A 41 32.33 16.02 7.61
N PHE A 42 32.63 15.18 6.61
CA PHE A 42 32.72 15.58 5.21
C PHE A 42 31.35 15.60 4.54
N ALA A 43 30.43 14.72 4.96
CA ALA A 43 29.04 14.66 4.51
C ALA A 43 28.17 15.76 5.16
N PHE A 44 28.33 15.95 6.47
CA PHE A 44 27.50 16.79 7.34
C PHE A 44 28.34 17.91 7.97
N ASP A 45 27.85 19.15 7.84
CA ASP A 45 28.44 20.29 8.53
C ASP A 45 27.65 20.59 9.81
N ASP A 46 28.25 20.28 10.96
CA ASP A 46 27.66 20.50 12.28
C ASP A 46 27.43 22.00 12.59
N LYS A 47 28.17 22.91 11.94
CA LYS A 47 27.99 24.37 12.11
C LYS A 47 26.78 24.89 11.34
N LEU A 48 26.60 24.42 10.11
CA LEU A 48 25.48 24.82 9.25
C LEU A 48 24.26 23.93 9.39
N LYS A 49 24.34 22.85 10.20
CA LYS A 49 23.31 21.82 10.39
C LYS A 49 22.72 21.33 9.06
N THR A 50 23.56 21.20 8.04
CA THR A 50 23.16 20.86 6.67
C THR A 50 24.04 19.78 6.06
N LEU A 51 23.43 18.92 5.26
CA LEU A 51 24.13 17.92 4.45
C LEU A 51 24.70 18.59 3.19
N LEU A 52 26.03 18.65 3.09
CA LEU A 52 26.72 19.22 1.94
C LEU A 52 26.91 18.20 0.82
N ILE A 53 27.16 16.93 1.19
CA ILE A 53 27.40 15.82 0.27
C ILE A 53 26.63 14.58 0.76
N PRO A 54 25.31 14.50 0.49
CA PRO A 54 24.48 13.36 0.88
C PRO A 54 24.98 12.02 0.33
N ASP A 55 25.54 12.01 -0.89
CA ASP A 55 26.05 10.84 -1.62
C ASP A 55 27.15 10.09 -0.84
N SER A 56 27.86 10.81 0.05
CA SER A 56 28.92 10.24 0.88
C SER A 56 28.41 9.42 2.07
N LEU A 57 27.11 9.48 2.40
CA LEU A 57 26.48 8.64 3.42
C LEU A 57 26.22 7.22 2.91
N CYS A 58 25.95 7.07 1.62
CA CYS A 58 25.68 5.78 0.96
C CYS A 58 26.77 4.72 1.21
N PRO A 59 28.08 4.98 0.99
CA PRO A 59 29.14 4.02 1.29
C PRO A 59 29.30 3.77 2.80
N ILE A 60 29.06 4.77 3.65
CA ILE A 60 29.18 4.61 5.12
C ILE A 60 28.11 3.63 5.64
N ILE A 61 26.88 3.70 5.13
CA ILE A 61 25.80 2.76 5.49
C ILE A 61 26.15 1.34 5.04
N LYS A 62 26.70 1.18 3.83
CA LYS A 62 27.11 -0.14 3.30
C LYS A 62 28.24 -0.79 4.10
N TRP A 63 29.08 -0.01 4.77
CA TRP A 63 30.16 -0.52 5.63
C TRP A 63 29.71 -0.94 7.02
N LEU A 64 28.46 -0.65 7.43
CA LEU A 64 27.97 -1.00 8.77
C LEU A 64 28.14 -2.49 9.13
N PRO A 65 27.87 -3.47 8.24
CA PRO A 65 28.07 -4.89 8.55
C PRO A 65 29.54 -5.28 8.81
N ASP A 66 30.50 -4.53 8.27
CA ASP A 66 31.94 -4.85 8.33
C ASP A 66 32.66 -4.19 9.53
N ILE A 67 31.96 -3.33 10.27
CA ILE A 67 32.46 -2.53 11.40
C ILE A 67 32.22 -3.26 12.73
N ASP A 68 33.09 -3.04 13.73
CA ASP A 68 32.92 -3.64 15.07
C ASP A 68 31.65 -3.13 15.79
N GLU A 69 31.02 -3.95 16.62
CA GLU A 69 29.69 -3.71 17.21
C GLU A 69 29.53 -2.36 17.95
N SER A 70 30.55 -1.93 18.71
CA SER A 70 30.51 -0.64 19.43
C SER A 70 30.55 0.57 18.48
N ASN A 71 31.23 0.39 17.35
CA ASN A 71 31.43 1.41 16.34
C ASN A 71 30.19 1.50 15.43
N GLN A 72 29.51 0.38 15.16
CA GLN A 72 28.24 0.35 14.43
C GLN A 72 27.17 1.23 15.10
N LEU A 73 27.02 1.12 16.43
CA LEU A 73 26.02 1.90 17.17
C LEU A 73 26.29 3.40 17.05
N LYS A 74 27.52 3.84 17.31
CA LYS A 74 27.90 5.25 17.24
C LYS A 74 27.76 5.83 15.82
N VAL A 75 28.12 5.07 14.79
CA VAL A 75 27.96 5.49 13.39
C VAL A 75 26.48 5.57 13.01
N SER A 76 25.65 4.60 13.43
CA SER A 76 24.21 4.61 13.18
C SER A 76 23.51 5.81 13.83
N GLU A 77 23.90 6.21 15.04
CA GLU A 77 23.39 7.41 15.70
C GLU A 77 23.81 8.70 14.98
N MET A 78 25.07 8.76 14.50
CA MET A 78 25.55 9.89 13.71
C MET A 78 24.77 10.04 12.41
N ILE A 79 24.55 8.94 11.68
CA ILE A 79 23.75 8.93 10.45
C ILE A 79 22.30 9.35 10.74
N LEU A 80 21.68 8.78 11.79
CA LEU A 80 20.34 9.16 12.20
C LEU A 80 20.26 10.66 12.49
N LYS A 81 21.16 11.20 13.31
CA LYS A 81 21.20 12.64 13.62
C LYS A 81 21.43 13.48 12.37
N GLY A 82 22.40 13.13 11.52
CA GLY A 82 22.74 13.87 10.30
C GLY A 82 21.58 13.93 9.31
N CYS A 83 20.85 12.84 9.14
CA CYS A 83 19.70 12.77 8.26
C CYS A 83 18.45 13.46 8.85
N THR A 84 18.23 13.41 10.18
CA THR A 84 16.98 13.93 10.79
C THR A 84 17.04 15.37 11.31
N THR A 85 18.23 16.00 11.36
CA THR A 85 18.43 17.33 11.98
C THR A 85 17.51 18.42 11.43
N ASN A 86 17.30 18.47 10.11
CA ASN A 86 16.52 19.51 9.44
C ASN A 86 15.70 18.92 8.29
N TYR A 87 14.62 19.60 7.91
CA TYR A 87 13.77 19.17 6.78
C TYR A 87 14.56 19.02 5.47
N ILE A 88 15.50 19.95 5.21
CA ILE A 88 16.40 19.92 4.05
C ILE A 88 17.33 18.69 4.09
N CYS A 89 17.78 18.26 5.27
CA CYS A 89 18.65 17.09 5.42
C CYS A 89 17.88 15.80 5.12
N LYS A 90 16.66 15.67 5.65
CA LYS A 90 15.80 14.52 5.39
C LYS A 90 15.46 14.40 3.89
N GLN A 91 15.13 15.52 3.27
CA GLN A 91 14.84 15.60 1.84
C GLN A 91 16.05 15.22 0.98
N SER A 92 17.23 15.79 1.27
CA SER A 92 18.47 15.45 0.54
C SER A 92 18.84 13.96 0.72
N SER A 93 18.50 13.38 1.88
CA SER A 93 18.68 11.94 2.15
C SER A 93 17.73 11.06 1.33
N CYS A 94 16.47 11.50 1.12
CA CYS A 94 15.50 10.80 0.26
C CYS A 94 15.87 10.86 -1.23
N GLU A 95 16.54 11.91 -1.69
CA GLU A 95 16.99 12.01 -3.09
C GLU A 95 17.99 10.90 -3.44
N GLU A 96 18.97 10.66 -2.56
CA GLU A 96 20.04 9.66 -2.71
C GLU A 96 19.59 8.20 -2.43
N GLU A 97 18.28 7.95 -2.27
CA GLU A 97 17.72 6.61 -2.05
C GLU A 97 18.29 5.90 -0.80
N ILE A 98 18.55 6.66 0.27
CA ILE A 98 19.12 6.12 1.51
C ILE A 98 18.26 4.98 2.08
N ILE A 99 16.93 5.06 1.98
CA ILE A 99 16.02 4.00 2.47
C ILE A 99 16.32 2.66 1.77
N LYS A 100 16.60 2.69 0.45
CA LYS A 100 16.95 1.48 -0.32
C LYS A 100 18.24 0.85 0.19
N ILE A 101 19.28 1.66 0.40
CA ILE A 101 20.59 1.18 0.88
C ILE A 101 20.47 0.64 2.30
N VAL A 102 19.67 1.27 3.15
CA VAL A 102 19.37 0.76 4.49
C VAL A 102 18.66 -0.59 4.39
N CYS A 103 17.69 -0.76 3.49
CA CYS A 103 17.02 -2.06 3.28
C CYS A 103 17.99 -3.16 2.79
N GLU A 104 18.90 -2.82 1.87
CA GLU A 104 19.98 -3.73 1.43
C GLU A 104 20.87 -4.15 2.61
N THR A 105 21.21 -3.20 3.48
CA THR A 105 22.05 -3.44 4.67
C THR A 105 21.32 -4.30 5.71
N LEU A 106 20.04 -4.06 5.94
CA LEU A 106 19.19 -4.85 6.84
C LEU A 106 18.98 -6.29 6.37
N THR A 107 19.26 -6.60 5.10
CA THR A 107 19.25 -8.00 4.62
C THR A 107 20.40 -8.81 5.24
N SER A 108 21.49 -8.16 5.64
CA SER A 108 22.63 -8.77 6.35
C SER A 108 22.53 -8.61 7.87
N PHE A 109 21.32 -8.80 8.43
CA PHE A 109 21.03 -8.55 9.85
C PHE A 109 21.86 -9.40 10.82
N GLU A 110 22.39 -10.55 10.40
CA GLU A 110 23.23 -11.43 11.23
C GLU A 110 24.53 -10.78 11.71
N TYR A 111 25.00 -9.74 11.02
CA TYR A 111 26.25 -9.03 11.32
C TYR A 111 26.03 -7.65 11.97
N LEU A 112 24.77 -7.30 12.28
CA LEU A 112 24.39 -5.99 12.82
C LEU A 112 23.95 -6.10 14.28
N ASN A 113 24.41 -5.16 15.10
CA ASN A 113 23.94 -5.00 16.48
C ASN A 113 22.46 -4.59 16.51
N GLU A 114 21.68 -5.12 17.46
CA GLU A 114 20.28 -4.76 17.71
C GLU A 114 20.05 -3.24 17.80
N GLY A 115 20.92 -2.51 18.51
CA GLY A 115 20.82 -1.05 18.61
C GLY A 115 21.04 -0.33 17.27
N CYS A 116 21.89 -0.88 16.40
CA CYS A 116 22.09 -0.37 15.04
C CYS A 116 20.84 -0.62 14.18
N ILE A 117 20.24 -1.82 14.26
CA ILE A 117 19.01 -2.17 13.54
C ILE A 117 17.87 -1.23 13.93
N GLN A 118 17.68 -0.95 15.22
CA GLN A 118 16.65 -0.01 15.69
C GLN A 118 16.87 1.41 15.17
N ASN A 119 18.11 1.90 15.16
CA ASN A 119 18.43 3.23 14.60
C ASN A 119 18.17 3.28 13.08
N LEU A 120 18.45 2.20 12.36
CA LEU A 120 18.15 2.10 10.92
C LEU A 120 16.64 2.05 10.64
N ILE A 121 15.86 1.31 11.43
CA ILE A 121 14.38 1.29 11.32
C ILE A 121 13.82 2.68 11.62
N LYS A 122 14.30 3.36 12.66
CA LYS A 122 13.91 4.73 12.99
C LYS A 122 14.30 5.74 11.90
N LEU A 123 15.43 5.52 11.23
CA LEU A 123 15.82 6.32 10.07
C LEU A 123 14.84 6.11 8.90
N ILE A 124 14.44 4.87 8.62
CA ILE A 124 13.39 4.56 7.63
C ILE A 124 12.09 5.28 8.01
N GLU A 125 11.67 5.22 9.28
CA GLU A 125 10.47 5.92 9.76
C GLU A 125 10.51 7.42 9.46
N GLU A 126 11.58 8.10 9.87
CA GLU A 126 11.71 9.56 9.76
C GLU A 126 11.84 10.06 8.32
N LEU A 127 12.43 9.26 7.44
CA LEU A 127 12.54 9.57 6.01
C LEU A 127 11.24 9.24 5.25
N ALA A 128 10.61 8.10 5.56
CA ALA A 128 9.36 7.68 4.93
C ALA A 128 8.18 8.60 5.30
N LYS A 129 8.23 9.29 6.45
CA LYS A 129 7.30 10.39 6.80
C LYS A 129 7.33 11.54 5.78
N ILE A 130 8.44 11.72 5.06
CA ILE A 130 8.59 12.80 4.07
C ILE A 130 8.37 12.29 2.66
N SER A 131 9.09 11.26 2.23
CA SER A 131 8.97 10.71 0.88
C SER A 131 9.41 9.25 0.85
N ILE A 132 8.71 8.42 0.08
CA ILE A 132 9.08 7.02 -0.17
C ILE A 132 8.90 6.71 -1.66
N LYS A 133 9.94 6.18 -2.31
CA LYS A 133 9.91 5.78 -3.71
C LYS A 133 9.41 4.33 -3.86
N PRO A 134 8.87 3.92 -5.02
CA PRO A 134 8.43 2.53 -5.25
C PRO A 134 9.53 1.48 -5.06
N ALA A 135 10.77 1.78 -5.42
CA ALA A 135 11.90 0.87 -5.23
C ALA A 135 12.25 0.67 -3.74
N GLU A 136 12.13 1.72 -2.93
CA GLU A 136 12.34 1.69 -1.49
C GLU A 136 11.24 0.90 -0.79
N LEU A 137 9.98 1.12 -1.20
CA LEU A 137 8.84 0.33 -0.72
C LEU A 137 9.01 -1.17 -1.03
N LYS A 138 9.45 -1.50 -2.25
CA LYS A 138 9.76 -2.90 -2.61
C LYS A 138 10.84 -3.50 -1.69
N GLY A 139 11.88 -2.73 -1.35
CA GLY A 139 12.92 -3.13 -0.40
C GLY A 139 12.36 -3.44 0.99
N ILE A 140 11.55 -2.53 1.54
CA ILE A 140 10.88 -2.71 2.84
C ILE A 140 9.99 -3.96 2.83
N LEU A 141 9.16 -4.13 1.80
CA LEU A 141 8.26 -5.29 1.69
C LEU A 141 9.03 -6.60 1.50
N SER A 142 10.20 -6.57 0.87
CA SER A 142 11.07 -7.75 0.73
C SER A 142 11.58 -8.25 2.07
N LEU A 143 11.83 -7.36 3.03
CA LEU A 143 12.23 -7.72 4.40
C LEU A 143 11.09 -8.33 5.23
N LEU A 144 9.84 -8.24 4.77
CA LEU A 144 8.68 -8.86 5.44
C LEU A 144 8.43 -10.31 4.98
N LYS A 145 9.14 -10.80 3.96
CA LYS A 145 8.98 -12.16 3.41
C LYS A 145 9.42 -13.24 4.40
N GLU A 146 8.76 -14.40 4.37
CA GLU A 146 9.15 -15.60 5.16
C GLU A 146 10.58 -16.06 4.88
N GLU A 147 11.03 -15.94 3.63
CA GLU A 147 12.39 -16.32 3.21
C GLU A 147 13.50 -15.48 3.86
N SER A 148 13.18 -14.26 4.31
CA SER A 148 14.17 -13.33 4.87
C SER A 148 14.53 -13.59 6.33
N LYS A 149 13.73 -14.37 7.07
CA LYS A 149 13.91 -14.67 8.52
C LYS A 149 14.19 -13.45 9.41
N PHE A 150 13.79 -12.25 9.01
CA PHE A 150 14.12 -11.01 9.72
C PHE A 150 13.35 -10.89 11.05
N PRO A 151 14.04 -10.77 12.20
CA PRO A 151 13.41 -10.82 13.54
C PRO A 151 12.58 -9.57 13.87
N TYR A 152 12.89 -8.39 13.32
CA TYR A 152 12.22 -7.12 13.65
C TYR A 152 11.07 -6.74 12.71
N THR A 153 10.45 -7.75 12.07
CA THR A 153 9.31 -7.58 11.15
C THR A 153 8.17 -6.76 11.77
N LYS A 154 7.88 -6.95 13.07
CA LYS A 154 6.82 -6.21 13.80
C LYS A 154 7.10 -4.69 13.87
N GLN A 155 8.31 -4.30 14.23
CA GLN A 155 8.70 -2.89 14.35
C GLN A 155 8.70 -2.18 12.99
N LEU A 156 9.15 -2.88 11.94
CA LEU A 156 9.11 -2.36 10.58
C LEU A 156 7.66 -2.18 10.09
N LEU A 157 6.77 -3.09 10.45
CA LEU A 157 5.34 -2.99 10.13
C LEU A 157 4.65 -1.85 10.88
N GLN A 158 4.92 -1.71 12.18
CA GLN A 158 4.42 -0.60 13.00
C GLN A 158 4.87 0.74 12.43
N THR A 159 6.16 0.85 12.09
CA THR A 159 6.74 2.01 11.41
C THR A 159 5.98 2.34 10.13
N PHE A 160 5.72 1.33 9.30
CA PHE A 160 5.01 1.50 8.04
C PHE A 160 3.55 1.96 8.24
N THR A 161 2.85 1.42 9.25
CA THR A 161 1.50 1.83 9.62
C THR A 161 1.47 3.27 10.15
N VAL A 162 2.40 3.64 11.04
CA VAL A 162 2.52 5.00 11.59
C VAL A 162 2.75 6.02 10.48
N VAL A 163 3.67 5.75 9.56
CA VAL A 163 3.95 6.61 8.40
C VAL A 163 2.71 6.74 7.51
N SER A 164 1.98 5.64 7.30
CA SER A 164 0.80 5.62 6.44
C SER A 164 -0.37 6.40 7.06
N LEU A 165 -0.62 6.25 8.37
CA LEU A 165 -1.67 6.98 9.10
C LEU A 165 -1.37 8.47 9.24
N GLN A 166 -0.12 8.86 9.51
CA GLN A 166 0.26 10.27 9.61
C GLN A 166 0.06 11.03 8.29
N ASN A 167 0.28 10.36 7.16
CA ASN A 167 0.02 10.94 5.84
C ASN A 167 -1.48 11.01 5.48
N LEU A 168 -2.32 10.18 6.08
CA LEU A 168 -3.79 10.24 5.95
C LEU A 168 -4.40 11.36 6.80
N ASN A 169 -3.94 11.49 8.05
CA ASN A 169 -4.45 12.47 9.02
C ASN A 169 -3.83 13.87 8.82
N GLY A 170 -2.70 13.96 8.13
CA GLY A 170 -2.10 15.21 7.69
C GLY A 170 -2.96 15.82 6.58
N GLY A 171 -3.94 16.63 6.94
CA GLY A 171 -4.79 17.35 6.00
C GLY A 171 -3.97 18.05 4.90
N ASN A 172 -4.62 18.30 3.75
CA ASN A 172 -4.16 18.79 2.41
C ASN A 172 -3.07 19.90 2.32
N THR A 173 -2.44 20.30 3.41
CA THR A 173 -1.31 21.22 3.56
C THR A 173 0.07 20.65 3.18
N SER A 174 0.18 19.38 2.77
CA SER A 174 1.46 18.80 2.33
C SER A 174 1.66 18.98 0.82
N CYS A 175 2.59 19.88 0.45
CA CYS A 175 3.02 20.11 -0.92
C CYS A 175 3.78 18.90 -1.49
N GLY A 176 3.35 18.39 -2.65
CA GLY A 176 4.00 17.26 -3.33
C GLY A 176 5.25 17.61 -4.13
N GLN A 177 5.38 18.86 -4.62
CA GLN A 177 6.55 19.31 -5.38
C GLN A 177 6.84 20.78 -5.09
N TYR A 178 8.10 21.16 -4.90
CA TYR A 178 8.47 22.55 -4.58
C TYR A 178 9.85 22.94 -5.09
N PHE A 179 10.10 24.24 -5.11
CA PHE A 179 11.40 24.85 -5.34
C PHE A 179 12.05 25.21 -4.01
N ASP A 180 13.29 24.78 -3.80
CA ASP A 180 14.11 25.18 -2.65
C ASP A 180 14.96 26.40 -3.02
N ILE A 181 14.71 27.52 -2.32
CA ILE A 181 15.29 28.84 -2.59
C ILE A 181 16.21 29.19 -1.43
N GLN A 182 17.51 28.93 -1.62
CA GLN A 182 18.51 29.11 -0.56
C GLN A 182 19.65 30.05 -0.95
N LYS A 183 20.05 30.07 -2.23
CA LYS A 183 21.15 30.91 -2.72
C LYS A 183 20.64 32.28 -3.14
N SER A 184 21.52 33.28 -3.10
CA SER A 184 21.17 34.67 -3.38
C SER A 184 20.61 34.95 -4.78
N TYR A 185 20.87 34.06 -5.74
CA TYR A 185 20.37 34.14 -7.12
C TYR A 185 19.20 33.18 -7.38
N ASP A 186 18.75 32.44 -6.37
CA ASP A 186 17.64 31.50 -6.53
C ASP A 186 16.30 32.25 -6.55
N GLY A 187 15.40 31.84 -7.43
CA GLY A 187 14.04 32.35 -7.54
C GLY A 187 13.46 32.13 -8.93
N ILE A 188 12.29 32.73 -9.19
CA ILE A 188 11.59 32.64 -10.47
C ILE A 188 11.63 34.04 -11.13
N ILE A 189 12.13 34.10 -12.35
CA ILE A 189 12.19 35.32 -13.17
C ILE A 189 11.15 35.20 -14.27
N VAL A 190 10.30 36.22 -14.43
CA VAL A 190 9.28 36.28 -15.49
C VAL A 190 9.69 37.36 -16.50
N PRO A 191 10.29 36.98 -17.64
CA PRO A 191 10.94 37.92 -18.56
C PRO A 191 9.99 38.83 -19.36
N ASP A 192 8.77 38.36 -19.68
CA ASP A 192 7.88 39.01 -20.67
C ASP A 192 6.61 39.66 -20.08
N ILE A 193 6.64 40.13 -18.82
CA ILE A 193 5.47 40.73 -18.16
C ILE A 193 4.96 42.03 -18.83
N ARG A 194 5.71 42.59 -19.79
CA ARG A 194 5.33 43.82 -20.54
C ARG A 194 4.04 43.71 -21.33
N ASN A 195 3.69 42.48 -21.74
CA ASN A 195 2.47 42.19 -22.48
C ASN A 195 1.23 42.09 -21.57
N TRP A 196 1.40 42.30 -20.27
CA TRP A 196 0.30 42.40 -19.33
C TRP A 196 -0.38 43.76 -19.50
N ILE A 197 -1.32 43.82 -20.45
CA ILE A 197 -2.15 44.99 -20.73
C ILE A 197 -3.25 45.04 -19.67
N MET A 198 -2.94 45.71 -18.56
CA MET A 198 -3.84 45.88 -17.44
C MET A 198 -5.02 46.78 -17.84
N SER A 199 -6.26 46.40 -17.48
CA SER A 199 -7.47 47.20 -17.73
C SER A 199 -7.49 48.45 -16.84
N GLY A 200 -6.69 49.46 -17.21
CA GLY A 200 -6.79 50.85 -16.76
C GLY A 200 -6.55 51.12 -15.26
N SER A 201 -6.24 50.14 -14.43
CA SER A 201 -6.03 50.35 -12.99
C SER A 201 -5.07 49.33 -12.36
N TYR A 202 -4.05 49.83 -11.63
CA TYR A 202 -2.94 49.03 -11.09
C TYR A 202 -3.33 48.26 -9.84
N GLY A 203 -4.08 47.18 -10.01
CA GLY A 203 -4.42 46.23 -8.95
C GLY A 203 -3.99 44.82 -9.32
N PHE A 204 -3.76 43.98 -8.31
CA PHE A 204 -3.39 42.58 -8.50
C PHE A 204 -3.67 41.77 -7.25
N ILE A 205 -3.78 40.45 -7.42
CA ILE A 205 -3.81 39.49 -6.32
C ILE A 205 -2.59 38.58 -6.50
N PHE A 206 -1.65 38.65 -5.56
CA PHE A 206 -0.51 37.75 -5.47
C PHE A 206 -0.80 36.70 -4.40
N HIS A 207 -0.86 35.43 -4.79
CA HIS A 207 -1.12 34.31 -3.90
C HIS A 207 0.03 33.30 -4.00
N VAL A 208 0.65 32.95 -2.87
CA VAL A 208 1.78 32.04 -2.82
C VAL A 208 1.63 31.01 -1.70
N PHE A 209 2.02 29.78 -1.99
CA PHE A 209 2.13 28.71 -1.01
C PHE A 209 3.62 28.45 -0.71
N LEU A 210 4.05 28.80 0.50
CA LEU A 210 5.47 28.82 0.88
C LEU A 210 5.71 28.22 2.25
N ARG A 211 6.97 27.87 2.50
CA ARG A 211 7.49 27.46 3.80
C ARG A 211 8.78 28.20 4.06
N LEU A 212 8.92 28.81 5.23
CA LEU A 212 10.16 29.46 5.62
C LEU A 212 10.99 28.56 6.52
N ASN A 213 12.30 28.63 6.37
CA ASN A 213 13.20 28.04 7.35
C ASN A 213 13.08 28.84 8.66
N PRO A 214 13.03 28.17 9.83
CA PRO A 214 12.98 28.84 11.12
C PRO A 214 14.18 29.79 11.24
N LEU A 215 13.98 30.87 11.99
CA LEU A 215 15.04 31.85 12.26
C LEU A 215 16.20 31.14 12.94
N GLY A 216 17.25 30.84 12.17
CA GLY A 216 18.49 30.37 12.73
C GLY A 216 19.05 31.46 13.64
N GLU A 217 19.30 31.11 14.89
CA GLU A 217 20.38 31.74 15.65
C GLU A 217 21.65 31.53 14.81
N GLU A 218 22.02 32.52 14.00
CA GLU A 218 23.38 32.63 13.46
C GLU A 218 24.30 32.73 14.69
N THR A 219 24.72 31.56 15.20
CA THR A 219 25.68 31.40 16.28
C THR A 219 27.07 31.40 15.65
N GLY A 220 27.75 32.54 15.76
CA GLY A 220 29.17 32.67 15.43
C GLY A 220 29.53 33.89 14.60
N ASP A 221 29.42 35.09 15.15
CA ASP A 221 30.56 35.79 15.75
C ASP A 221 30.05 37.03 16.48
N SER A 222 30.40 37.13 17.75
CA SER A 222 30.29 38.36 18.54
C SER A 222 31.14 39.44 17.87
N ASP A 223 30.47 40.43 17.24
CA ASP A 223 30.90 41.81 16.99
C ASP A 223 30.54 42.38 15.61
N THR A 224 29.89 41.63 14.71
CA THR A 224 29.26 42.23 13.53
C THR A 224 27.80 42.59 13.81
N VAL A 225 27.48 43.88 13.80
CA VAL A 225 26.12 44.45 13.83
C VAL A 225 25.17 43.53 13.04
N LYS A 226 24.12 42.99 13.67
CA LYS A 226 23.07 42.22 12.98
C LYS A 226 22.45 43.10 11.90
N THR A 227 22.97 43.03 10.68
CA THR A 227 22.38 43.67 9.51
C THR A 227 21.05 42.98 9.28
N THR A 228 19.94 43.69 9.48
CA THR A 228 18.60 43.21 9.13
C THR A 228 18.59 42.80 7.66
N LYS A 229 17.94 41.69 7.32
CA LYS A 229 17.78 41.25 5.93
C LYS A 229 16.29 41.25 5.57
N ARG A 230 15.96 41.59 4.32
CA ARG A 230 14.58 41.50 3.81
C ARG A 230 14.46 40.37 2.79
N ARG A 231 13.70 39.34 3.13
CA ARG A 231 13.48 38.14 2.30
C ARG A 231 12.40 38.45 1.28
N MET A 232 12.77 38.58 0.01
CA MET A 232 11.85 39.00 -1.04
C MET A 232 10.80 37.92 -1.33
N LEU A 233 9.53 38.31 -1.47
CA LEU A 233 8.41 37.46 -1.94
C LEU A 233 8.16 37.68 -3.42
N PHE A 234 7.99 38.94 -3.82
CA PHE A 234 7.87 39.33 -5.22
C PHE A 234 8.39 40.75 -5.43
N ASN A 235 8.75 41.05 -6.68
CA ASN A 235 9.11 42.39 -7.14
C ASN A 235 8.44 42.64 -8.50
N LEU A 236 7.66 43.71 -8.61
CA LEU A 236 6.96 44.14 -9.82
C LEU A 236 7.37 45.58 -10.13
N LYS A 237 8.23 45.79 -11.13
CA LYS A 237 8.83 47.09 -11.45
C LYS A 237 8.62 47.52 -12.89
N THR A 238 8.37 48.81 -13.09
CA THR A 238 8.37 49.49 -14.40
C THR A 238 9.81 49.77 -14.86
N ALA A 239 9.99 50.26 -16.08
CA ALA A 239 11.30 50.66 -16.61
C ALA A 239 11.94 51.81 -15.80
N THR A 240 11.13 52.58 -15.07
CA THR A 240 11.53 53.71 -14.23
C THR A 240 11.75 53.35 -12.76
N ASP A 241 11.88 52.05 -12.44
CA ASP A 241 12.09 51.49 -11.09
C ASP A 241 10.95 51.80 -10.08
N THR A 242 9.78 52.18 -10.58
CA THR A 242 8.56 52.34 -9.78
C THR A 242 7.71 51.06 -9.82
N GLY A 243 6.93 50.78 -8.77
CA GLY A 243 6.07 49.60 -8.73
C GLY A 243 5.81 49.09 -7.32
N PHE A 244 5.83 47.77 -7.15
CA PHE A 244 5.52 47.10 -5.89
C PHE A 244 6.54 46.05 -5.52
N GLU A 245 6.87 45.98 -4.23
CA GLU A 245 7.68 44.90 -3.68
C GLU A 245 7.05 44.35 -2.40
N GLY A 246 7.06 43.03 -2.26
CA GLY A 246 6.64 42.33 -1.05
C GLY A 246 7.81 41.58 -0.46
N PHE A 247 8.03 41.70 0.84
CA PHE A 247 9.10 40.99 1.54
C PHE A 247 8.75 40.64 2.99
N ILE A 248 9.49 39.70 3.55
CA ILE A 248 9.38 39.24 4.93
C ILE A 248 10.64 39.66 5.70
N GLN A 249 10.44 40.33 6.82
CA GLN A 249 11.50 40.70 7.74
C GLN A 249 11.88 39.54 8.65
N ASP A 250 13.11 39.54 9.17
CA ASP A 250 13.57 38.53 10.15
C ASP A 250 12.77 38.50 11.46
N ASN A 251 11.95 39.52 11.75
CA ASN A 251 11.06 39.54 12.92
C ASN A 251 9.67 38.89 12.66
N GLY A 252 9.41 38.40 11.44
CA GLY A 252 8.15 37.77 11.05
C GLY A 252 7.11 38.73 10.49
N ASN A 253 7.48 39.99 10.23
CA ASN A 253 6.58 40.94 9.61
C ASN A 253 6.56 40.74 8.08
N ILE A 254 5.37 40.66 7.51
CA ILE A 254 5.18 40.80 6.06
C ILE A 254 5.02 42.29 5.77
N VAL A 255 5.83 42.80 4.84
CA VAL A 255 5.82 44.20 4.41
C VAL A 255 5.54 44.25 2.91
N VAL A 256 4.59 45.10 2.53
CA VAL A 256 4.30 45.42 1.13
C VAL A 256 4.61 46.90 0.92
N ALA A 257 5.49 47.18 -0.03
CA ALA A 257 5.90 48.53 -0.36
C ALA A 257 5.44 48.92 -1.77
N ALA A 258 4.91 50.12 -1.89
CA ALA A 258 4.65 50.80 -3.15
C ALA A 258 5.78 51.82 -3.37
N VAL A 259 6.54 51.61 -4.45
CA VAL A 259 7.70 52.42 -4.83
C VAL A 259 7.26 53.42 -5.90
N THR A 260 7.35 54.72 -5.58
CA THR A 260 7.10 55.80 -6.53
C THR A 260 8.37 56.61 -6.76
N LYS A 261 8.36 57.54 -7.73
CA LYS A 261 9.52 58.42 -8.01
C LYS A 261 9.93 59.31 -6.82
N LYS A 262 9.03 59.53 -5.85
CA LYS A 262 9.22 60.48 -4.75
C LYS A 262 9.10 59.85 -3.36
N GLU A 263 8.32 58.79 -3.23
CA GLU A 263 7.88 58.22 -1.96
C GLU A 263 7.99 56.69 -1.97
N TYR A 264 8.37 56.13 -0.82
CA TYR A 264 8.39 54.69 -0.56
C TYR A 264 7.37 54.39 0.55
N LEU A 265 6.17 53.98 0.13
CA LEU A 265 5.03 53.78 1.03
C LEU A 265 4.95 52.31 1.43
N THR A 266 4.99 52.01 2.73
CA THR A 266 5.01 50.64 3.24
C THR A 266 3.80 50.35 4.12
N SER A 267 3.21 49.17 3.95
CA SER A 267 2.21 48.60 4.85
C SER A 267 2.78 47.32 5.45
N SER A 268 2.76 47.17 6.77
CA SER A 268 3.41 46.07 7.48
C SER A 268 2.47 45.37 8.45
N VAL A 269 2.52 44.04 8.49
CA VAL A 269 1.73 43.22 9.42
C VAL A 269 2.60 42.17 10.11
N SER A 270 2.41 42.00 11.42
CA SER A 270 3.14 40.99 12.20
C SER A 270 2.54 39.60 12.00
N ALA A 271 3.31 38.69 11.42
CA ALA A 271 2.92 37.31 11.11
C ALA A 271 3.99 36.31 11.60
N LYS A 272 4.26 36.32 12.91
CA LYS A 272 5.27 35.44 13.55
C LYS A 272 5.02 33.94 13.32
N THR A 273 3.79 33.55 13.02
CA THR A 273 3.40 32.14 12.78
C THR A 273 4.06 31.53 11.55
N ILE A 274 4.52 32.34 10.59
CA ILE A 274 5.08 31.85 9.32
C ILE A 274 6.47 31.20 9.50
N PHE A 275 7.12 31.44 10.63
CA PHE A 275 8.43 30.83 10.98
C PHE A 275 8.31 29.53 11.78
N ASP A 276 7.12 28.93 11.89
CA ASP A 276 6.91 27.64 12.56
C ASP A 276 7.48 26.43 11.79
N GLY A 277 8.03 26.66 10.61
CA GLY A 277 8.57 25.64 9.73
C GLY A 277 7.50 24.76 9.08
N ARG A 278 6.26 25.25 8.94
CA ARG A 278 5.16 24.62 8.20
C ARG A 278 4.87 25.37 6.90
N TRP A 279 4.00 24.81 6.08
CA TRP A 279 3.55 25.43 4.85
C TRP A 279 2.40 26.41 5.14
N HIS A 280 2.50 27.62 4.60
CA HIS A 280 1.53 28.70 4.76
C HIS A 280 1.12 29.29 3.42
N PHE A 281 -0.13 29.74 3.36
CA PHE A 281 -0.63 30.56 2.27
C PHE A 281 -0.45 32.03 2.60
N VAL A 282 0.19 32.79 1.72
CA VAL A 282 0.28 34.25 1.82
C VAL A 282 -0.40 34.86 0.59
N THR A 283 -1.40 35.69 0.83
CA THR A 283 -2.12 36.40 -0.24
C THR A 283 -2.03 37.90 -0.02
N ILE A 284 -1.60 38.63 -1.04
CA ILE A 284 -1.51 40.09 -1.06
C ILE A 284 -2.42 40.57 -2.18
N ALA A 285 -3.51 41.24 -1.81
CA ALA A 285 -4.49 41.77 -2.74
C ALA A 285 -4.45 43.30 -2.73
N LEU A 286 -4.16 43.89 -3.88
CA LEU A 286 -4.21 45.32 -4.14
C LEU A 286 -5.44 45.61 -5.01
N SER A 287 -6.46 46.22 -4.42
CA SER A 287 -7.66 46.63 -5.14
C SER A 287 -7.49 48.08 -5.65
N PRO A 288 -7.73 48.32 -6.95
CA PRO A 288 -7.60 49.65 -7.52
C PRO A 288 -8.71 50.58 -7.01
N PRO A 289 -8.49 51.91 -7.04
CA PRO A 289 -9.49 52.88 -6.60
C PRO A 289 -10.69 52.92 -7.55
N LYS A 290 -11.91 52.86 -7.00
CA LYS A 290 -13.17 52.91 -7.79
C LYS A 290 -13.45 54.28 -8.44
N ARG A 291 -12.76 55.34 -7.99
CA ARG A 291 -12.88 56.72 -8.50
C ARG A 291 -11.49 57.33 -8.69
N PRO A 292 -11.28 58.18 -9.70
CA PRO A 292 -10.03 58.92 -9.84
C PRO A 292 -9.76 59.73 -8.56
N PHE A 293 -8.50 59.75 -8.12
CA PHE A 293 -8.03 60.38 -6.85
C PHE A 293 -8.45 59.70 -5.53
N SER A 294 -9.05 58.51 -5.57
CA SER A 294 -9.29 57.70 -4.36
C SER A 294 -8.08 56.84 -3.98
N TYR A 295 -8.11 56.30 -2.75
CA TYR A 295 -7.07 55.43 -2.22
C TYR A 295 -7.22 54.00 -2.76
N SER A 296 -6.10 53.34 -3.06
CA SER A 296 -6.05 51.89 -3.33
C SER A 296 -6.15 51.13 -2.00
N GLN A 297 -6.79 49.97 -2.00
CA GLN A 297 -6.87 49.12 -0.80
C GLN A 297 -5.86 47.97 -0.87
N ILE A 298 -5.06 47.79 0.17
CA ILE A 298 -4.12 46.66 0.34
C ILE A 298 -4.63 45.76 1.45
N ASN A 299 -4.87 44.50 1.11
CA ASN A 299 -5.26 43.46 2.04
C ASN A 299 -4.20 42.35 2.05
N ILE A 300 -3.73 41.95 3.24
CA ILE A 300 -2.81 40.80 3.39
C ILE A 300 -3.53 39.71 4.18
N TYR A 301 -3.54 38.50 3.61
CA TYR A 301 -4.10 37.30 4.19
C TYR A 301 -2.98 36.29 4.47
N VAL A 302 -3.04 35.64 5.62
CA VAL A 302 -2.16 34.51 5.98
C VAL A 302 -3.08 33.34 6.34
N ASP A 303 -2.91 32.21 5.66
CA ASP A 303 -3.77 31.02 5.79
C ASP A 303 -5.25 31.36 5.68
N PHE A 304 -5.58 32.15 4.64
CA PHE A 304 -6.93 32.63 4.32
C PHE A 304 -7.54 33.61 5.33
N ILE A 305 -6.85 33.93 6.42
CA ILE A 305 -7.29 34.88 7.44
C ILE A 305 -6.72 36.26 7.12
N GLN A 306 -7.61 37.27 7.02
CA GLN A 306 -7.20 38.66 6.81
C GLN A 306 -6.44 39.18 8.03
N LYS A 307 -5.19 39.60 7.85
CA LYS A 307 -4.36 40.15 8.93
C LYS A 307 -4.33 41.67 8.92
N ILE A 308 -4.48 42.30 7.76
CA ILE A 308 -4.46 43.75 7.58
C ILE A 308 -5.34 44.14 6.38
N SER A 309 -5.97 45.31 6.48
CA SER A 309 -6.66 45.99 5.39
C SER A 309 -6.40 47.48 5.55
N THR A 310 -5.71 48.07 4.58
CA THR A 310 -5.22 49.46 4.66
C THR A 310 -5.43 50.20 3.36
N THR A 311 -5.54 51.52 3.44
CA THR A 311 -5.69 52.38 2.27
C THR A 311 -4.40 53.13 1.95
N LEU A 312 -3.95 53.04 0.70
CA LEU A 312 -2.70 53.62 0.21
C LEU A 312 -3.00 54.66 -0.88
N LYS A 313 -2.49 55.87 -0.71
CA LYS A 313 -2.63 56.96 -1.69
C LYS A 313 -1.52 56.84 -2.72
N MET A 314 -1.81 56.29 -3.89
CA MET A 314 -0.86 56.19 -4.99
C MET A 314 -1.37 56.94 -6.20
N GLN A 315 -0.47 57.65 -6.90
CA GLN A 315 -0.77 58.12 -8.24
C GLN A 315 -0.77 56.91 -9.19
N GLY A 316 -1.68 56.89 -10.15
CA GLY A 316 -1.67 55.87 -11.18
C GLY A 316 -0.28 55.81 -11.83
N LEU A 317 0.30 54.62 -11.87
CA LEU A 317 1.43 54.34 -12.75
C LEU A 317 0.89 54.54 -14.20
N ASN A 318 1.72 54.95 -15.15
CA ASN A 318 1.27 55.07 -16.56
C ASN A 318 2.11 54.18 -17.49
N GLU A 319 3.03 53.40 -16.91
CA GLU A 319 3.96 52.52 -17.60
C GLU A 319 3.63 51.05 -17.28
N PRO A 320 3.83 50.12 -18.23
CA PRO A 320 3.68 48.69 -17.97
C PRO A 320 4.82 48.18 -17.08
N PHE A 321 4.57 47.08 -16.37
CA PHE A 321 5.62 46.38 -15.65
C PHE A 321 6.60 45.75 -16.66
N THR A 322 7.89 45.88 -16.38
CA THR A 322 8.96 45.37 -17.24
C THR A 322 9.79 44.27 -16.59
N PHE A 323 9.74 44.18 -15.26
CA PHE A 323 10.43 43.18 -14.48
C PHE A 323 9.49 42.57 -13.44
N CYS A 324 9.44 41.24 -13.40
CA CYS A 324 8.76 40.47 -12.38
C CYS A 324 9.69 39.36 -11.87
N THR A 325 10.01 39.40 -10.58
CA THR A 325 10.80 38.34 -9.92
C THR A 325 10.07 37.85 -8.69
N ILE A 326 10.02 36.54 -8.50
CA ILE A 326 9.38 35.89 -7.35
C ILE A 326 10.49 35.23 -6.53
N ALA A 327 10.49 35.49 -5.23
CA ALA A 327 11.42 34.93 -4.25
C ALA A 327 12.94 35.15 -4.46
N SER A 328 13.31 35.91 -5.49
CA SER A 328 14.68 36.35 -5.76
C SER A 328 14.89 37.79 -5.29
N ALA A 329 16.12 38.11 -4.90
CA ALA A 329 16.56 39.49 -4.85
C ALA A 329 16.67 40.05 -6.27
N TYR A 330 16.19 41.27 -6.51
CA TYR A 330 16.29 41.92 -7.81
C TYR A 330 17.75 42.33 -8.06
N GLN A 331 18.42 41.68 -9.03
CA GLN A 331 19.76 42.06 -9.46
C GLN A 331 19.65 42.99 -10.67
N HIS A 332 20.00 44.25 -10.48
CA HIS A 332 20.09 45.24 -11.54
C HIS A 332 21.20 44.80 -12.52
N HIS A 333 20.84 44.08 -13.59
CA HIS A 333 21.78 43.81 -14.68
C HIS A 333 22.08 45.14 -15.37
N GLN A 334 23.19 45.79 -15.01
CA GLN A 334 23.82 46.76 -15.88
C GLN A 334 24.13 46.03 -17.19
N ARG A 335 23.44 46.40 -18.26
CA ARG A 335 23.81 46.02 -19.63
C ARG A 335 25.23 46.54 -19.88
N TYR A 336 26.23 45.71 -19.65
CA TYR A 336 27.48 45.81 -20.41
C TYR A 336 27.13 45.34 -21.82
N GLN A 337 26.94 46.30 -22.72
CA GLN A 337 26.98 46.02 -24.14
C GLN A 337 28.39 45.56 -24.49
N ASP A 338 28.50 44.30 -24.89
CA ASP A 338 29.58 43.82 -25.73
C ASP A 338 29.67 44.70 -26.99
N HIS A 339 30.75 45.44 -27.14
CA HIS A 339 31.23 45.87 -28.46
C HIS A 339 32.72 45.60 -28.58
N SER A 340 33.05 44.63 -29.43
CA SER A 340 34.36 44.40 -30.01
C SER A 340 34.80 45.60 -30.88
N PRO A 341 36.11 45.78 -31.12
CA PRO A 341 36.69 47.05 -31.58
C PRO A 341 36.65 47.17 -33.11
N HIS A 342 36.30 48.34 -33.67
CA HIS A 342 36.86 48.82 -34.96
C HIS A 342 36.55 50.29 -35.27
N SER A 343 37.63 51.00 -35.59
CA SER A 343 37.84 52.17 -36.49
C SER A 343 37.08 53.49 -36.28
N ASP A 344 37.85 54.48 -35.81
CA ASP A 344 38.05 55.85 -36.35
C ASP A 344 36.91 56.55 -37.11
N ARG A 345 36.42 57.66 -36.53
CA ARG A 345 36.56 59.01 -37.13
C ARG A 345 36.13 60.14 -36.18
N ILE A 346 36.86 61.23 -36.32
CA ILE A 346 37.04 62.42 -35.47
C ILE A 346 35.90 63.43 -35.57
N ALA A 347 35.56 64.09 -34.44
CA ALA A 347 35.34 65.55 -34.23
C ALA A 347 34.48 65.77 -32.96
N ARG A 348 34.61 66.77 -32.08
CA ARG A 348 35.59 67.85 -31.78
C ARG A 348 34.99 68.64 -30.59
N GLY A 349 35.80 68.98 -29.56
CA GLY A 349 35.59 70.07 -28.57
C GLY A 349 34.51 69.83 -27.50
N SER A 350 34.66 70.09 -26.21
CA SER A 350 35.64 70.77 -25.34
C SER A 350 35.19 70.39 -23.90
N SER A 351 35.98 69.95 -22.93
CA SER A 351 37.03 70.68 -22.19
C SER A 351 37.66 69.71 -21.17
N GLN A 352 38.99 69.69 -21.05
CA GLN A 352 39.75 69.33 -19.84
C GLN A 352 39.37 70.32 -18.71
N GLU A 353 39.50 70.10 -17.41
CA GLU A 353 40.14 69.09 -16.56
C GLU A 353 39.64 69.34 -15.12
N SER A 354 39.33 68.30 -14.35
CA SER A 354 39.67 68.16 -12.91
C SER A 354 38.89 67.00 -12.27
N SER A 355 39.63 65.95 -11.93
CA SER A 355 39.23 64.91 -10.98
C SER A 355 38.82 65.48 -9.62
N PRO A 356 37.95 64.78 -8.87
CA PRO A 356 38.41 64.34 -7.56
C PRO A 356 38.02 62.90 -7.22
N GLN A 357 39.05 62.11 -6.90
CA GLN A 357 38.97 60.97 -6.00
C GLN A 357 38.51 61.44 -4.60
N GLN A 358 37.84 60.54 -3.89
CA GLN A 358 37.80 60.43 -2.42
C GLN A 358 37.33 61.67 -1.64
N PHE A 359 36.06 61.63 -1.22
CA PHE A 359 35.67 62.14 0.10
C PHE A 359 34.90 61.05 0.85
N ARG A 360 35.66 60.19 1.56
CA ARG A 360 35.15 59.60 2.81
C ARG A 360 34.99 60.76 3.79
N GLY A 361 33.76 61.23 3.96
CA GLY A 361 33.41 62.21 4.98
C GLY A 361 33.51 61.58 6.36
N ILE A 362 34.63 61.87 7.03
CA ILE A 362 34.85 61.69 8.46
C ILE A 362 34.04 62.76 9.18
N LEU A 363 32.98 62.39 9.89
CA LEU A 363 32.50 63.00 11.15
C LEU A 363 31.65 61.94 11.91
N PRO A 364 31.62 61.96 13.25
CA PRO A 364 31.77 60.74 14.07
C PRO A 364 30.48 60.20 14.71
N ASN A 365 30.37 58.86 14.75
CA ASN A 365 29.95 57.93 15.83
C ASN A 365 29.06 58.35 17.03
N ILE A 366 28.32 59.45 17.00
CA ILE A 366 27.46 59.89 18.11
C ILE A 366 25.97 59.67 17.81
N LEU A 367 25.57 59.41 16.56
CA LEU A 367 24.18 59.16 16.17
C LEU A 367 23.79 57.67 16.09
N GLU A 368 24.77 56.76 16.00
CA GLU A 368 24.49 55.31 15.89
C GLU A 368 24.09 54.65 17.23
N ARG A 369 24.36 55.29 18.38
CA ARG A 369 24.04 54.73 19.72
C ARG A 369 22.75 55.22 20.35
N THR A 370 22.07 56.19 19.75
CA THR A 370 20.82 56.79 20.29
C THR A 370 19.56 56.39 19.53
N LEU A 371 19.68 55.53 18.49
CA LEU A 371 18.53 55.01 17.73
C LEU A 371 18.28 53.51 17.93
N SER A 372 18.79 52.94 19.02
CA SER A 372 18.41 51.62 19.48
C SER A 372 17.57 51.73 20.75
N THR A 373 16.33 51.24 20.67
CA THR A 373 15.32 51.10 21.73
C THR A 373 14.56 52.39 22.11
N HIS A 374 13.30 52.44 21.67
CA HIS A 374 12.23 53.35 22.11
C HIS A 374 12.45 54.88 21.98
N VAL A 375 12.18 55.47 20.81
CA VAL A 375 11.72 56.88 20.75
C VAL A 375 10.71 57.10 19.61
N SER A 376 9.55 57.61 20.00
CA SER A 376 8.48 58.19 19.19
C SER A 376 8.86 59.58 18.65
N ASN A 377 8.45 59.91 17.43
CA ASN A 377 8.16 61.28 16.95
C ASN A 377 9.25 62.39 17.07
N TYR A 378 10.47 62.21 16.56
CA TYR A 378 11.41 63.34 16.44
C TYR A 378 12.25 63.33 15.15
N PHE A 379 11.59 63.37 13.98
CA PHE A 379 12.14 64.05 12.79
C PHE A 379 11.03 64.37 11.77
N THR A 380 10.06 65.19 12.16
CA THR A 380 9.14 65.84 11.21
C THR A 380 9.12 67.33 11.51
N LEU A 381 10.01 68.09 10.88
CA LEU A 381 9.68 69.48 10.58
C LEU A 381 8.42 69.48 9.70
N PRO A 382 7.40 70.29 10.00
CA PRO A 382 6.11 70.22 9.33
C PRO A 382 6.21 70.88 7.95
N MET A 383 6.66 70.12 6.95
CA MET A 383 6.38 70.47 5.56
C MET A 383 4.92 70.13 5.27
N ARG A 384 4.12 71.18 5.43
CA ARG A 384 2.72 71.37 5.05
C ARG A 384 2.30 70.52 3.84
N ASN A 385 1.67 69.38 4.09
CA ASN A 385 0.53 68.83 3.36
C ASN A 385 -0.02 67.63 4.13
N THR A 386 -1.05 67.89 4.93
CA THR A 386 -1.79 66.88 5.68
C THR A 386 -2.60 66.01 4.72
N THR A 387 -2.11 64.81 4.43
CA THR A 387 -2.99 63.65 4.22
C THR A 387 -2.75 62.70 5.37
N SER A 388 -3.73 62.55 6.24
CA SER A 388 -3.73 61.51 7.28
C SER A 388 -3.70 60.16 6.57
N PHE A 389 -2.51 59.57 6.45
CA PHE A 389 -2.37 58.18 6.02
C PHE A 389 -2.99 57.26 7.09
N ASP A 390 -3.42 56.09 6.65
CA ASP A 390 -3.84 55.00 7.53
C ASP A 390 -2.73 54.69 8.56
N PRO A 391 -3.02 54.47 9.86
CA PRO A 391 -2.00 54.26 10.90
C PRO A 391 -0.99 53.13 10.61
N ASN A 392 -1.36 52.20 9.74
CA ASN A 392 -0.52 51.08 9.36
C ASN A 392 0.38 51.35 8.13
N VAL A 393 0.31 52.55 7.53
CA VAL A 393 1.11 52.96 6.37
C VAL A 393 2.19 53.95 6.78
N LYS A 394 3.45 53.63 6.47
CA LYS A 394 4.62 54.50 6.74
C LYS A 394 5.25 54.96 5.43
N ASN A 395 5.61 56.24 5.36
CA ASN A 395 6.29 56.85 4.20
C ASN A 395 7.77 57.05 4.51
N PHE A 396 8.64 56.53 3.65
CA PHE A 396 10.09 56.72 3.73
C PHE A 396 10.61 57.41 2.47
N PRO A 397 11.70 58.22 2.58
CA PRO A 397 12.40 58.73 1.41
C PRO A 397 13.00 57.60 0.57
N ILE A 398 12.95 57.74 -0.75
CA ILE A 398 13.60 56.80 -1.66
C ILE A 398 15.12 56.75 -1.38
N GLY A 399 15.70 55.55 -1.36
CA GLY A 399 17.11 55.33 -1.01
C GLY A 399 17.39 55.02 0.48
N MET A 400 16.42 55.20 1.38
CA MET A 400 16.55 54.76 2.78
C MET A 400 16.10 53.32 3.04
N GLN A 401 15.63 52.62 2.01
CA GLN A 401 15.06 51.26 2.10
C GLN A 401 16.01 50.25 2.76
N ASP A 402 17.29 50.26 2.37
CA ASP A 402 18.27 49.27 2.84
C ASP A 402 18.73 49.59 4.27
N ASN A 403 18.67 50.86 4.68
CA ASN A 403 18.94 51.28 6.06
C ASN A 403 17.80 50.94 7.02
N VAL A 404 16.55 50.97 6.55
CA VAL A 404 15.35 50.73 7.38
C VAL A 404 14.97 49.25 7.42
N PHE A 405 15.03 48.57 6.27
CA PHE A 405 14.54 47.20 6.12
C PHE A 405 15.65 46.18 5.86
N GLY A 406 16.88 46.63 5.59
CA GLY A 406 18.00 45.75 5.29
C GLY A 406 18.20 45.45 3.80
N GLU A 407 19.31 44.78 3.50
CA GLU A 407 19.64 44.36 2.13
C GLU A 407 18.64 43.28 1.64
N PRO A 408 18.19 43.36 0.36
CA PRO A 408 17.30 42.36 -0.21
C PRO A 408 18.02 41.02 -0.42
N VAL A 409 17.42 39.96 0.12
CA VAL A 409 17.88 38.58 -0.04
C VAL A 409 16.78 37.71 -0.63
N CYS A 410 17.16 36.57 -1.21
CA CYS A 410 16.21 35.54 -1.62
C CYS A 410 15.34 35.08 -0.43
N LEU A 411 14.22 34.40 -0.71
CA LEU A 411 13.24 34.02 0.31
C LEU A 411 13.82 33.19 1.47
N ARG A 412 14.88 32.41 1.26
CA ARG A 412 15.46 31.47 2.25
C ARG A 412 14.40 30.51 2.79
N GLY A 413 13.82 29.73 1.89
CA GLY A 413 12.68 28.85 2.15
C GLY A 413 12.26 28.07 0.90
N GLN A 414 11.12 27.42 0.96
CA GLN A 414 10.55 26.64 -0.14
C GLN A 414 9.28 27.28 -0.70
N ILE A 415 9.07 27.16 -2.02
CA ILE A 415 7.84 27.59 -2.70
C ILE A 415 7.24 26.43 -3.48
N CYS A 416 5.95 26.19 -3.29
CA CYS A 416 5.21 25.15 -4.01
C CYS A 416 4.54 25.70 -5.28
N SER A 417 3.73 26.75 -5.11
CA SER A 417 2.92 27.34 -6.17
C SER A 417 2.78 28.85 -5.97
N VAL A 418 2.67 29.58 -7.07
CA VAL A 418 2.53 31.04 -7.13
C VAL A 418 1.49 31.41 -8.18
N LEU A 419 0.59 32.31 -7.83
CA LEU A 419 -0.46 32.81 -8.70
C LEU A 419 -0.45 34.35 -8.67
N LEU A 420 -0.49 34.94 -9.85
CA LEU A 420 -0.78 36.36 -10.03
C LEU A 420 -2.10 36.50 -10.81
N ALA A 421 -3.08 37.17 -10.21
CA ALA A 421 -4.42 37.34 -10.76
C ALA A 421 -4.83 38.82 -10.82
N GLU A 422 -5.81 39.12 -11.68
CA GLU A 422 -6.46 40.43 -11.78
C GLU A 422 -7.31 40.70 -10.53
N PRO A 423 -7.43 41.97 -10.10
CA PRO A 423 -8.12 42.34 -8.87
C PRO A 423 -9.64 42.12 -8.92
N THR A 424 -10.21 41.86 -10.10
CA THR A 424 -11.60 41.49 -10.32
C THR A 424 -11.92 40.04 -9.93
N THR A 425 -10.88 39.22 -9.71
CA THR A 425 -11.04 37.79 -9.40
C THR A 425 -11.60 37.60 -7.99
N ASN A 426 -12.55 36.67 -7.85
CA ASN A 426 -13.12 36.33 -6.54
C ASN A 426 -12.08 35.58 -5.68
N MET A 427 -11.68 36.22 -4.57
CA MET A 427 -10.74 35.66 -3.59
C MET A 427 -11.21 34.31 -3.03
N ARG A 428 -12.53 34.09 -2.93
CA ARG A 428 -13.10 32.84 -2.43
C ARG A 428 -12.72 31.66 -3.31
N THR A 429 -12.74 31.82 -4.64
CA THR A 429 -12.35 30.78 -5.60
C THR A 429 -10.87 30.42 -5.47
N ILE A 430 -10.00 31.41 -5.23
CA ILE A 430 -8.56 31.18 -5.00
C ILE A 430 -8.36 30.42 -3.69
N PHE A 431 -9.11 30.74 -2.64
CA PHE A 431 -8.99 30.10 -1.34
C PHE A 431 -9.58 28.67 -1.32
N GLU A 432 -10.67 28.43 -2.05
CA GLU A 432 -11.29 27.10 -2.19
C GLU A 432 -10.40 26.10 -2.96
N ALA A 433 -9.55 26.56 -3.87
CA ALA A 433 -8.61 25.69 -4.59
C ALA A 433 -7.47 25.13 -3.72
N GLY A 434 -7.13 25.83 -2.63
CA GLY A 434 -6.11 25.38 -1.68
C GLY A 434 -4.77 25.06 -2.33
N THR A 435 -4.28 23.82 -2.16
CA THR A 435 -2.97 23.37 -2.69
C THR A 435 -3.00 22.90 -4.14
N ASN A 436 -4.18 22.65 -4.73
CA ASN A 436 -4.32 22.16 -6.10
C ASN A 436 -4.65 23.29 -7.07
N PHE A 437 -3.64 24.09 -7.43
CA PHE A 437 -3.82 25.25 -8.32
C PHE A 437 -4.33 24.86 -9.72
N ALA A 438 -4.19 23.60 -10.14
CA ALA A 438 -4.72 23.11 -11.41
C ALA A 438 -6.26 23.01 -11.41
N SER A 439 -6.90 22.84 -10.24
CA SER A 439 -8.37 22.81 -10.14
C SER A 439 -9.01 24.17 -10.42
N LEU A 440 -8.25 25.27 -10.37
CA LEU A 440 -8.74 26.59 -10.78
C LEU A 440 -9.06 26.66 -12.28
N PHE A 441 -8.51 25.73 -13.08
CA PHE A 441 -8.60 25.73 -14.54
C PHE A 441 -9.34 24.49 -15.10
N SER A 442 -10.06 23.72 -14.26
CA SER A 442 -10.87 22.59 -14.71
C SER A 442 -12.13 23.02 -15.49
N GLN A 443 -12.70 22.08 -16.25
CA GLN A 443 -13.49 22.23 -17.49
C GLN A 443 -14.80 23.07 -17.47
N ASP A 444 -15.13 23.77 -16.38
CA ASP A 444 -16.42 24.47 -16.22
C ASP A 444 -16.39 25.99 -16.51
N ASN A 445 -15.22 26.57 -16.85
CA ASN A 445 -15.08 28.01 -17.12
C ASN A 445 -14.67 28.29 -18.58
N ASP A 446 -15.26 29.33 -19.19
CA ASP A 446 -14.87 29.82 -20.51
C ASP A 446 -13.38 30.24 -20.52
N VAL A 447 -12.60 29.68 -21.46
CA VAL A 447 -11.15 29.91 -21.60
C VAL A 447 -10.80 31.40 -21.68
N ILE A 448 -11.62 32.19 -22.37
CA ILE A 448 -11.44 33.63 -22.55
C ILE A 448 -11.58 34.37 -21.20
N ASP A 449 -12.57 33.99 -20.40
CA ASP A 449 -12.79 34.57 -19.08
C ASP A 449 -11.65 34.23 -18.11
N LEU A 450 -11.12 33.00 -18.14
CA LEU A 450 -9.94 32.61 -17.36
C LEU A 450 -8.69 33.41 -17.73
N THR A 451 -8.42 33.61 -19.04
CA THR A 451 -7.28 34.43 -19.50
C THR A 451 -7.40 35.91 -19.18
N SER A 452 -8.61 36.37 -18.85
CA SER A 452 -8.89 37.74 -18.43
C SER A 452 -8.84 37.92 -16.90
N ARG A 453 -8.91 36.83 -16.13
CA ARG A 453 -8.88 36.82 -14.66
C ARG A 453 -7.49 36.51 -14.09
N PHE A 454 -6.71 35.69 -14.76
CA PHE A 454 -5.39 35.25 -14.28
C PHE A 454 -4.27 35.73 -15.20
N VAL A 455 -3.18 36.23 -14.59
CA VAL A 455 -2.00 36.71 -15.33
C VAL A 455 -1.07 35.54 -15.60
N PHE A 456 -0.63 34.86 -14.55
CA PHE A 456 0.13 33.61 -14.64
C PHE A 456 -0.10 32.75 -13.40
N CYS A 457 0.05 31.44 -13.57
CA CYS A 457 0.02 30.48 -12.48
C CYS A 457 1.18 29.50 -12.64
N TYR A 458 2.08 29.49 -11.67
CA TYR A 458 3.22 28.59 -11.61
C TYR A 458 3.02 27.57 -10.51
N SER A 459 3.15 26.30 -10.85
CA SER A 459 3.31 25.24 -9.86
C SER A 459 4.65 24.57 -10.09
N ALA A 460 5.32 24.16 -9.01
CA ALA A 460 6.51 23.34 -9.13
C ALA A 460 6.24 22.04 -9.93
N GLY A 461 5.00 21.53 -9.91
CA GLY A 461 4.55 20.39 -10.71
C GLY A 461 4.68 20.54 -12.23
N SER A 462 4.72 21.77 -12.73
CA SER A 462 4.75 22.09 -14.16
C SER A 462 6.10 22.62 -14.64
N CYS A 463 7.17 22.33 -13.88
CA CYS A 463 8.53 22.72 -14.24
C CYS A 463 9.27 21.61 -14.99
N THR A 464 9.88 21.96 -16.12
CA THR A 464 10.79 21.07 -16.87
C THR A 464 12.06 21.85 -17.23
N ASN A 465 13.23 21.27 -16.98
CA ASN A 465 14.55 21.86 -17.32
C ASN A 465 14.72 23.33 -16.88
N ASN A 466 14.42 23.67 -15.62
CA ASN A 466 14.52 25.04 -15.07
C ASN A 466 13.60 26.07 -15.74
N ILE A 467 12.59 25.61 -16.48
CA ILE A 467 11.53 26.42 -17.07
C ILE A 467 10.21 26.02 -16.42
N CYS A 468 9.49 26.97 -15.84
CA CYS A 468 8.15 26.77 -15.30
C CYS A 468 7.12 27.18 -16.34
N THR A 469 6.29 26.23 -16.78
CA THR A 469 5.20 26.55 -17.69
C THR A 469 4.07 27.22 -16.93
N ASP A 470 3.46 28.22 -17.56
CA ASP A 470 2.26 28.89 -17.06
C ASP A 470 1.05 27.97 -17.23
N LEU A 471 0.32 27.73 -16.14
CA LEU A 471 -0.86 26.87 -16.09
C LEU A 471 -2.14 27.58 -16.56
N VAL A 472 -2.13 28.90 -16.73
CA VAL A 472 -3.26 29.63 -17.29
C VAL A 472 -3.47 29.19 -18.74
N PRO A 473 -4.71 28.88 -19.18
CA PRO A 473 -4.99 28.54 -20.56
C PRO A 473 -4.40 29.58 -21.54
N GLY A 474 -3.56 29.15 -22.46
CA GLY A 474 -2.85 30.05 -23.40
C GLY A 474 -1.40 30.40 -23.04
N GLY A 475 -0.94 30.07 -21.82
CA GLY A 475 0.48 29.95 -21.45
C GLY A 475 1.40 31.10 -21.88
N LYS A 476 1.03 32.35 -21.59
CA LYS A 476 1.67 33.54 -22.17
C LYS A 476 3.01 33.91 -21.51
N TYR A 477 3.17 33.62 -20.22
CA TYR A 477 4.34 34.06 -19.44
C TYR A 477 5.13 32.86 -18.92
N ILE A 478 6.15 32.44 -19.67
CA ILE A 478 7.03 31.34 -19.25
C ILE A 478 8.00 31.86 -18.17
N GLY A 479 8.06 31.18 -17.02
CA GLY A 479 8.97 31.54 -15.93
C GLY A 479 10.31 30.82 -16.05
N SER A 480 11.42 31.52 -15.86
CA SER A 480 12.76 30.91 -15.69
C SER A 480 13.04 30.69 -14.20
N VAL A 481 13.31 29.45 -13.82
CA VAL A 481 13.54 29.05 -12.43
C VAL A 481 15.03 28.83 -12.19
N SER A 482 15.61 29.60 -11.29
CA SER A 482 17.01 29.45 -10.87
C SER A 482 17.11 28.74 -9.51
N ALA A 483 16.28 27.74 -9.23
CA ALA A 483 16.21 27.07 -7.93
C ALA A 483 16.17 25.54 -8.10
N ARG A 484 16.55 24.79 -7.06
CA ARG A 484 16.46 23.32 -7.09
C ARG A 484 15.00 22.88 -6.99
N HIS A 485 14.57 22.06 -7.93
CA HIS A 485 13.23 21.47 -7.95
C HIS A 485 13.24 20.10 -7.26
N PHE A 486 12.29 19.88 -6.35
CA PHE A 486 12.16 18.64 -5.62
C PHE A 486 10.76 18.05 -5.73
N LYS A 487 10.72 16.73 -5.84
CA LYS A 487 9.50 15.95 -5.91
C LYS A 487 9.41 15.00 -4.71
N ILE A 488 8.40 15.22 -3.89
CA ILE A 488 8.00 14.31 -2.82
C ILE A 488 7.07 13.25 -3.41
N VAL A 489 7.37 11.99 -3.13
CA VAL A 489 6.48 10.87 -3.44
C VAL A 489 5.83 10.45 -2.13
N LYS A 490 4.52 10.70 -2.00
CA LYS A 490 3.78 10.30 -0.81
C LYS A 490 3.66 8.77 -0.77
N ILE A 491 3.55 8.23 0.45
CA ILE A 491 3.33 6.80 0.65
C ILE A 491 2.02 6.33 -0.01
N GLN A 492 1.00 7.19 -0.05
CA GLN A 492 -0.29 6.91 -0.71
C GLN A 492 -0.13 6.68 -2.22
N ASP A 493 0.61 7.55 -2.90
CA ASP A 493 0.89 7.42 -4.35
C ASP A 493 1.66 6.14 -4.64
N THR A 494 2.58 5.79 -3.74
CA THR A 494 3.40 4.57 -3.84
C THR A 494 2.58 3.32 -3.53
N LEU A 495 1.69 3.34 -2.54
CA LEU A 495 0.76 2.26 -2.19
C LEU A 495 -0.29 2.04 -3.29
N ASN A 496 -0.75 3.11 -3.93
CA ASN A 496 -1.64 3.03 -5.10
C ASN A 496 -1.00 2.26 -6.26
N SER A 497 0.33 2.27 -6.37
CA SER A 497 1.05 1.46 -7.36
C SER A 497 1.10 -0.05 -7.03
N VAL A 498 0.84 -0.43 -5.78
CA VAL A 498 0.99 -1.81 -5.27
C VAL A 498 -0.35 -2.53 -5.08
N GLY A 499 -1.42 -1.81 -4.73
CA GLY A 499 -2.74 -2.42 -4.50
C GLY A 499 -3.81 -1.48 -3.94
N GLY A 500 -3.49 -0.20 -3.76
CA GLY A 500 -4.40 0.80 -3.22
C GLY A 500 -4.31 0.89 -1.69
N VAL A 501 -4.41 2.12 -1.19
CA VAL A 501 -4.39 2.42 0.25
C VAL A 501 -5.50 1.66 0.99
N GLN A 502 -6.66 1.46 0.36
CA GLN A 502 -7.84 0.81 0.96
C GLN A 502 -7.70 -0.71 1.15
N ALA A 503 -6.84 -1.38 0.38
CA ALA A 503 -6.62 -2.82 0.54
C ALA A 503 -5.48 -3.09 1.53
N ILE A 504 -4.39 -2.33 1.42
CA ILE A 504 -3.15 -2.62 2.14
C ILE A 504 -3.16 -2.03 3.56
N LEU A 505 -3.73 -0.84 3.75
CA LEU A 505 -3.64 -0.12 5.03
C LEU A 505 -4.51 -0.72 6.15
N PRO A 506 -5.74 -1.20 5.91
CA PRO A 506 -6.50 -1.92 6.93
C PRO A 506 -5.82 -3.21 7.38
N ILE A 507 -5.21 -3.94 6.43
CA ILE A 507 -4.42 -5.15 6.72
C ILE A 507 -3.25 -4.81 7.64
N LEU A 508 -2.46 -3.78 7.30
CA LEU A 508 -1.30 -3.36 8.08
C LEU A 508 -1.64 -2.79 9.46
N HIS A 509 -2.72 -2.03 9.53
CA HIS A 509 -3.20 -1.42 10.77
C HIS A 509 -3.70 -2.47 11.76
N ASN A 510 -4.42 -3.48 11.26
CA ASN A 510 -4.91 -4.58 12.09
C ASN A 510 -3.76 -5.46 12.60
N ILE A 511 -2.73 -5.72 11.78
CA ILE A 511 -1.52 -6.44 12.23
C ILE A 511 -0.72 -5.62 13.25
N SER A 512 -0.74 -4.28 13.13
CA SER A 512 -0.07 -3.39 14.10
C SER A 512 -0.78 -3.32 15.45
N LYS A 513 -2.11 -3.53 15.49
CA LYS A 513 -2.94 -3.48 16.70
C LYS A 513 -2.98 -4.80 17.47
N SER A 514 -2.73 -5.94 16.83
CA SER A 514 -2.62 -7.23 17.55
C SER A 514 -1.38 -7.22 18.46
N SER A 515 -1.61 -7.09 19.76
CA SER A 515 -0.57 -7.17 20.80
C SER A 515 0.20 -8.49 20.77
N ASP A 516 -0.43 -9.57 20.29
CA ASP A 516 0.06 -10.95 20.41
C ASP A 516 0.87 -11.42 19.20
N PHE A 517 1.79 -10.58 18.74
CA PHE A 517 2.86 -11.04 17.86
C PHE A 517 4.05 -11.48 18.73
N SER A 518 3.87 -12.59 19.47
CA SER A 518 4.97 -13.31 20.13
C SER A 518 5.24 -14.59 19.34
N LEU A 519 6.44 -14.69 18.75
CA LEU A 519 6.93 -15.89 18.05
C LEU A 519 7.49 -16.91 19.03
N THR A 520 6.71 -17.27 20.05
CA THR A 520 7.04 -18.39 20.94
C THR A 520 5.81 -19.26 21.10
N SER A 521 5.95 -20.50 20.64
CA SER A 521 5.00 -21.60 20.83
C SER A 521 4.86 -21.94 22.30
N ASP A 522 4.04 -21.19 23.04
CA ASP A 522 3.46 -21.62 24.32
C ASP A 522 2.18 -20.81 24.53
N VAL A 523 1.05 -21.42 24.15
CA VAL A 523 -0.29 -20.87 24.36
C VAL A 523 -0.76 -21.34 25.73
N ASN A 524 -0.94 -20.42 26.68
CA ASN A 524 -1.79 -20.69 27.84
C ASN A 524 -3.25 -20.45 27.41
N GLU A 525 -4.10 -21.47 27.59
CA GLU A 525 -5.50 -21.53 27.13
C GLU A 525 -6.46 -20.54 27.81
N ASP A 526 -6.03 -19.82 28.85
CA ASP A 526 -6.94 -19.01 29.68
C ASP A 526 -7.24 -17.59 29.15
N ASP A 527 -6.43 -17.02 28.23
CA ASP A 527 -6.65 -15.65 27.71
C ASP A 527 -7.64 -15.56 26.53
N LEU A 528 -8.03 -16.71 25.93
CA LEU A 528 -8.95 -16.76 24.79
C LEU A 528 -10.40 -16.43 25.16
N LEU A 529 -10.77 -16.50 26.44
CA LEU A 529 -12.14 -16.27 26.92
C LEU A 529 -12.40 -14.80 27.30
N ALA A 530 -11.37 -13.99 27.54
CA ALA A 530 -11.53 -12.58 27.92
C ALA A 530 -11.66 -11.64 26.72
N ALA A 531 -11.14 -12.01 25.55
CA ALA A 531 -11.21 -11.21 24.32
C ALA A 531 -12.59 -11.22 23.63
N ALA A 532 -13.50 -12.11 24.05
CA ALA A 532 -14.81 -12.29 23.40
C ALA A 532 -15.92 -11.33 23.87
N GLN A 533 -15.65 -10.38 24.79
CA GLN A 533 -16.71 -9.56 25.42
C GLN A 533 -16.49 -8.03 25.43
N LYS A 534 -15.69 -7.46 24.53
CA LYS A 534 -15.70 -6.01 24.32
C LYS A 534 -16.02 -5.68 22.86
N THR A 535 -17.29 -5.44 22.58
CA THR A 535 -17.72 -4.64 21.43
C THR A 535 -16.99 -3.30 21.46
N PRO A 536 -16.20 -2.92 20.44
CA PRO A 536 -15.63 -1.59 20.37
C PRO A 536 -16.78 -0.57 20.22
N SER A 537 -16.72 0.51 20.99
CA SER A 537 -17.70 1.59 20.96
C SER A 537 -17.64 2.35 19.64
N VAL A 538 -18.82 2.76 19.16
CA VAL A 538 -19.11 3.45 17.89
C VAL A 538 -18.26 4.72 17.62
N GLU A 539 -17.60 5.27 18.63
CA GLU A 539 -16.81 6.50 18.53
C GLU A 539 -15.42 6.34 17.88
N GLU A 540 -14.87 5.12 17.75
CA GLU A 540 -13.58 4.89 17.04
C GLU A 540 -13.73 4.68 15.52
N PHE A 541 -14.96 4.48 15.03
CA PHE A 541 -15.26 4.19 13.61
C PHE A 541 -15.73 5.41 12.80
N SER A 542 -16.07 6.52 13.45
CA SER A 542 -16.48 7.77 12.79
C SER A 542 -15.37 8.40 11.93
N ASP A 543 -14.09 8.06 12.18
CA ASP A 543 -12.95 8.54 11.40
C ASP A 543 -12.78 7.84 10.05
N TRP A 544 -13.47 6.72 9.80
CA TRP A 544 -13.40 5.96 8.55
C TRP A 544 -14.64 6.13 7.65
N GLU A 545 -15.79 6.53 8.21
CA GLU A 545 -17.00 6.87 7.43
C GLU A 545 -16.86 8.17 6.61
N VAL A 546 -15.82 8.98 6.85
CA VAL A 546 -15.56 10.23 6.12
C VAL A 546 -14.85 10.00 4.77
N LEU A 547 -14.49 8.76 4.43
CA LEU A 547 -14.10 8.40 3.06
C LEU A 547 -15.34 8.32 2.17
N THR A 548 -15.91 9.50 1.93
CA THR A 548 -17.04 9.72 1.05
C THR A 548 -16.77 9.14 -0.34
N THR A 549 -17.87 8.66 -0.89
CA THR A 549 -18.12 7.85 -2.08
C THR A 549 -17.47 8.32 -3.40
N SER A 550 -16.71 9.41 -3.39
CA SER A 550 -15.98 9.97 -4.54
C SER A 550 -14.55 9.44 -4.69
N SER A 551 -13.98 8.79 -3.67
CA SER A 551 -12.63 8.19 -3.75
C SER A 551 -12.59 6.83 -4.47
N TYR A 552 -13.76 6.25 -4.74
CA TYR A 552 -13.90 4.92 -5.36
C TYR A 552 -13.59 4.91 -6.87
N THR A 553 -13.49 6.08 -7.52
CA THR A 553 -13.48 6.20 -8.99
C THR A 553 -12.16 6.67 -9.62
N GLU A 554 -11.14 7.06 -8.84
CA GLU A 554 -9.83 7.47 -9.37
C GLU A 554 -8.74 6.39 -9.24
N TRP A 555 -9.04 5.16 -9.67
CA TRP A 555 -8.04 4.08 -9.78
C TRP A 555 -7.16 4.18 -11.05
N LYS A 556 -7.22 5.30 -11.80
CA LYS A 556 -6.63 5.44 -13.14
C LYS A 556 -5.09 5.46 -13.23
N MET A 557 -4.34 5.22 -12.15
CA MET A 557 -2.86 5.20 -12.17
C MET A 557 -2.21 3.81 -12.02
N ILE A 558 -2.86 2.73 -12.47
CA ILE A 558 -2.25 1.37 -12.58
C ILE A 558 -1.30 1.27 -13.82
N GLN A 559 -0.56 2.33 -14.16
CA GLN A 559 0.26 2.39 -15.39
C GLN A 559 1.76 2.05 -15.22
N GLN A 560 2.26 1.67 -14.05
CA GLN A 560 3.65 1.18 -13.94
C GLN A 560 3.73 -0.37 -13.93
N PRO A 561 4.47 -1.00 -14.87
CA PRO A 561 4.48 -2.46 -15.06
C PRO A 561 5.47 -3.24 -14.18
N VAL A 562 6.26 -2.60 -13.31
CA VAL A 562 7.50 -3.22 -12.78
C VAL A 562 7.35 -3.93 -11.41
N ALA A 563 6.29 -3.65 -10.63
CA ALA A 563 6.16 -4.15 -9.25
C ALA A 563 4.96 -5.09 -9.02
N LYS A 564 4.27 -5.53 -10.07
CA LYS A 564 2.91 -6.10 -9.99
C LYS A 564 2.80 -7.56 -9.55
N THR A 565 3.81 -8.41 -9.80
CA THR A 565 3.73 -9.85 -9.49
C THR A 565 4.34 -10.24 -8.14
N ASP A 566 5.46 -9.63 -7.76
CA ASP A 566 6.15 -9.95 -6.49
C ASP A 566 5.38 -9.43 -5.27
N THR A 567 4.69 -8.30 -5.43
CA THR A 567 3.94 -7.65 -4.35
C THR A 567 2.67 -8.41 -3.97
N LEU A 568 1.99 -9.04 -4.93
CA LEU A 568 0.84 -9.89 -4.66
C LEU A 568 1.25 -11.18 -3.92
N ALA A 569 2.37 -11.78 -4.30
CA ALA A 569 2.95 -12.90 -3.55
C ALA A 569 3.37 -12.46 -2.13
N MET A 570 3.94 -11.25 -1.98
CA MET A 570 4.24 -10.67 -0.66
C MET A 570 2.97 -10.45 0.17
N ILE A 571 1.89 -9.91 -0.41
CA ILE A 571 0.59 -9.75 0.26
C ILE A 571 0.03 -11.12 0.67
N GLY A 572 0.08 -12.13 -0.22
CA GLY A 572 -0.33 -13.50 0.11
C GLY A 572 0.45 -14.11 1.29
N VAL A 573 1.77 -13.90 1.33
CA VAL A 573 2.63 -14.33 2.46
C VAL A 573 2.31 -13.55 3.74
N MET A 574 2.05 -12.24 3.64
CA MET A 574 1.63 -11.45 4.79
C MET A 574 0.28 -11.92 5.34
N LEU A 575 -0.70 -12.16 4.47
CA LEU A 575 -2.03 -12.68 4.82
C LEU A 575 -1.97 -14.03 5.55
N LYS A 576 -1.00 -14.91 5.23
CA LYS A 576 -0.80 -16.18 5.96
C LYS A 576 -0.39 -16.00 7.43
N LYS A 577 0.24 -14.86 7.76
CA LYS A 577 0.77 -14.53 9.10
C LYS A 577 -0.21 -13.73 9.96
N ILE A 578 -1.38 -13.39 9.41
CA ILE A 578 -2.38 -12.57 10.10
C ILE A 578 -3.13 -13.43 11.13
N PRO A 579 -3.33 -12.94 12.37
CA PRO A 579 -4.16 -13.63 13.34
C PRO A 579 -5.63 -13.68 12.86
N PRO A 580 -6.33 -14.81 12.98
CA PRO A 580 -7.71 -15.01 12.48
C PRO A 580 -8.74 -13.97 12.94
N SER A 581 -8.51 -13.36 14.11
CA SER A 581 -9.36 -12.37 14.75
C SER A 581 -9.34 -10.99 14.08
N SER A 582 -8.42 -10.76 13.15
CA SER A 582 -8.16 -9.44 12.57
C SER A 582 -8.61 -9.30 11.11
N PHE A 583 -9.19 -10.37 10.56
CA PHE A 583 -9.76 -10.40 9.22
C PHE A 583 -11.28 -10.32 9.33
N ASP A 584 -11.86 -9.18 8.91
CA ASP A 584 -13.30 -8.93 8.95
C ASP A 584 -13.96 -9.13 7.58
N VAL A 585 -15.30 -9.15 7.57
CA VAL A 585 -16.12 -9.24 6.34
C VAL A 585 -15.77 -8.11 5.34
N ASN A 586 -15.39 -6.94 5.83
CA ASN A 586 -14.95 -5.82 4.98
C ASN A 586 -13.62 -6.11 4.27
N ALA A 587 -12.69 -6.81 4.93
CA ALA A 587 -11.42 -7.23 4.32
C ALA A 587 -11.64 -8.30 3.23
N LEU A 588 -12.60 -9.21 3.44
CA LEU A 588 -13.06 -10.16 2.43
C LEU A 588 -13.64 -9.43 1.20
N MET A 589 -14.57 -8.49 1.44
CA MET A 589 -15.21 -7.72 0.37
C MET A 589 -14.20 -6.87 -0.40
N GLY A 590 -13.25 -6.23 0.29
CA GLY A 590 -12.15 -5.49 -0.34
C GLY A 590 -11.29 -6.39 -1.24
N THR A 591 -11.04 -7.62 -0.82
CA THR A 591 -10.32 -8.62 -1.63
C THR A 591 -11.14 -9.03 -2.87
N HIS A 592 -12.44 -9.27 -2.74
CA HIS A 592 -13.34 -9.58 -3.86
C HIS A 592 -13.46 -8.42 -4.86
N LEU A 593 -13.62 -7.18 -4.39
CA LEU A 593 -13.69 -5.99 -5.24
C LEU A 593 -12.37 -5.75 -5.98
N LEU A 594 -11.22 -6.01 -5.34
CA LEU A 594 -9.92 -5.96 -6.01
C LEU A 594 -9.87 -6.96 -7.17
N ILE A 595 -10.33 -8.20 -6.94
CA ILE A 595 -10.39 -9.24 -7.97
C ILE A 595 -11.29 -8.83 -9.14
N GLU A 596 -12.51 -8.36 -8.85
CA GLU A 596 -13.47 -7.92 -9.87
C GLU A 596 -12.95 -6.72 -10.66
N SER A 597 -12.30 -5.77 -9.99
CA SER A 597 -11.73 -4.59 -10.65
C SER A 597 -10.61 -4.94 -11.64
N ILE A 598 -9.79 -5.95 -11.32
CA ILE A 598 -8.71 -6.43 -12.19
C ILE A 598 -9.29 -7.21 -13.38
N GLN A 599 -10.35 -8.01 -13.16
CA GLN A 599 -11.04 -8.75 -14.22
C GLN A 599 -11.73 -7.83 -15.23
N ASN A 600 -12.28 -6.71 -14.77
CA ASN A 600 -12.97 -5.73 -15.61
C ASN A 600 -12.03 -4.87 -16.47
N GLN A 601 -10.71 -4.88 -16.20
CA GLN A 601 -9.72 -4.16 -16.99
C GLN A 601 -9.11 -5.04 -18.09
N LYS A 602 -9.02 -4.48 -19.31
CA LYS A 602 -8.56 -5.12 -20.57
C LYS A 602 -7.70 -6.40 -20.40
N PRO A 603 -8.17 -7.56 -20.90
CA PRO A 603 -7.64 -8.89 -20.55
C PRO A 603 -6.23 -9.23 -21.07
N SER A 604 -5.61 -8.48 -21.97
CA SER A 604 -4.33 -8.90 -22.56
C SER A 604 -3.06 -8.49 -21.78
N ALA A 605 -3.10 -7.41 -21.00
CA ALA A 605 -1.91 -6.89 -20.30
C ALA A 605 -1.80 -7.36 -18.83
N ASN A 606 -2.93 -7.70 -18.19
CA ASN A 606 -2.98 -8.02 -16.75
C ASN A 606 -3.27 -9.51 -16.44
N MET A 607 -3.36 -10.40 -17.44
CA MET A 607 -3.63 -11.83 -17.21
C MET A 607 -2.61 -12.52 -16.31
N LYS A 608 -1.31 -12.19 -16.43
CA LYS A 608 -0.27 -12.73 -15.54
C LYS A 608 -0.45 -12.29 -14.09
N LEU A 609 -0.91 -11.06 -13.87
CA LEU A 609 -1.19 -10.54 -12.54
C LEU A 609 -2.44 -11.21 -11.95
N LEU A 610 -3.49 -11.37 -12.77
CA LEU A 610 -4.70 -12.08 -12.36
C LEU A 610 -4.42 -13.56 -12.05
N GLU A 611 -3.58 -14.22 -12.84
CA GLU A 611 -3.09 -15.58 -12.60
C GLU A 611 -2.35 -15.70 -11.25
N ASN A 612 -1.41 -14.79 -10.98
CA ASN A 612 -0.70 -14.77 -9.71
C ASN A 612 -1.64 -14.46 -8.53
N LEU A 613 -2.60 -13.57 -8.71
CA LEU A 613 -3.58 -13.26 -7.67
C LEU A 613 -4.45 -14.47 -7.34
N TYR A 614 -4.84 -15.24 -8.36
CA TYR A 614 -5.56 -16.49 -8.14
C TYR A 614 -4.71 -17.52 -7.39
N LEU A 615 -3.44 -17.69 -7.76
CA LEU A 615 -2.55 -18.67 -7.14
C LEU A 615 -2.17 -18.30 -5.69
N GLU A 616 -1.77 -17.05 -5.46
CA GLU A 616 -1.16 -16.63 -4.19
C GLU A 616 -2.19 -16.26 -3.13
N ILE A 617 -3.37 -15.75 -3.53
CA ILE A 617 -4.39 -15.24 -2.60
C ILE A 617 -5.67 -16.04 -2.69
N VAL A 618 -6.34 -16.08 -3.85
CA VAL A 618 -7.73 -16.60 -3.94
C VAL A 618 -7.79 -18.10 -3.67
N PHE A 619 -7.00 -18.89 -4.37
CA PHE A 619 -7.02 -20.34 -4.21
C PHE A 619 -6.13 -20.79 -3.06
N ASN A 620 -5.35 -19.92 -2.43
CA ASN A 620 -4.45 -20.28 -1.34
C ASN A 620 -5.18 -20.56 -0.02
N PHE A 621 -5.70 -21.77 0.14
CA PHE A 621 -6.46 -22.18 1.33
C PHE A 621 -5.64 -22.21 2.62
N ALA A 622 -4.30 -22.09 2.57
CA ALA A 622 -3.48 -21.89 3.77
C ALA A 622 -3.80 -20.57 4.49
N ILE A 623 -4.29 -19.56 3.74
CA ILE A 623 -4.75 -18.28 4.29
C ILE A 623 -6.15 -18.47 4.86
N TRP A 624 -7.08 -18.93 4.02
CA TRP A 624 -8.50 -18.94 4.34
C TRP A 624 -8.88 -19.97 5.40
N SER A 625 -8.22 -21.13 5.46
CA SER A 625 -8.53 -22.18 6.44
C SER A 625 -8.40 -21.74 7.90
N LYS A 626 -7.61 -20.70 8.17
CA LYS A 626 -7.41 -20.15 9.52
C LYS A 626 -8.48 -19.13 9.93
N MET A 627 -9.25 -18.60 8.99
CA MET A 627 -10.18 -17.50 9.22
C MET A 627 -11.49 -17.96 9.88
N GLN A 628 -12.29 -17.03 10.40
CA GLN A 628 -13.61 -17.30 10.96
C GLN A 628 -14.54 -17.96 9.94
N PHE A 629 -15.39 -18.89 10.39
CA PHE A 629 -16.29 -19.69 9.55
C PHE A 629 -17.05 -18.88 8.49
N GLN A 630 -17.67 -17.75 8.87
CA GLN A 630 -18.47 -16.92 7.96
C GLN A 630 -17.67 -16.41 6.76
N ILE A 631 -16.39 -16.08 7.00
CA ILE A 631 -15.48 -15.54 5.99
C ILE A 631 -15.04 -16.65 5.05
N VAL A 632 -14.68 -17.81 5.62
CA VAL A 632 -14.31 -19.00 4.83
C VAL A 632 -15.45 -19.43 3.93
N LEU A 633 -16.66 -19.50 4.47
CA LEU A 633 -17.85 -19.88 3.72
C LEU A 633 -18.14 -18.87 2.61
N GLY A 634 -18.10 -17.56 2.90
CA GLY A 634 -18.27 -16.51 1.91
C GLY A 634 -17.24 -16.57 0.79
N HIS A 635 -15.97 -16.84 1.11
CA HIS A 635 -14.90 -16.99 0.14
C HIS A 635 -15.06 -18.24 -0.75
N VAL A 636 -15.41 -19.39 -0.18
CA VAL A 636 -15.66 -20.62 -0.95
C VAL A 636 -16.88 -20.46 -1.87
N GLN A 637 -17.93 -19.78 -1.41
CA GLN A 637 -19.08 -19.43 -2.24
C GLN A 637 -18.70 -18.50 -3.38
N TYR A 638 -17.86 -17.49 -3.13
CA TYR A 638 -17.32 -16.61 -4.16
C TYR A 638 -16.51 -17.40 -5.21
N ILE A 639 -15.58 -18.28 -4.78
CA ILE A 639 -14.86 -19.19 -5.70
C ILE A 639 -15.84 -20.02 -6.54
N SER A 640 -16.91 -20.55 -5.95
CA SER A 640 -17.95 -21.29 -6.67
C SER A 640 -18.61 -20.44 -7.77
N THR A 641 -18.88 -19.15 -7.50
CA THR A 641 -19.42 -18.23 -8.51
C THR A 641 -18.42 -17.90 -9.61
N MET A 642 -17.14 -17.69 -9.28
CA MET A 642 -16.07 -17.46 -10.26
C MET A 642 -15.90 -18.65 -11.22
N ILE A 643 -15.91 -19.87 -10.69
CA ILE A 643 -15.80 -21.11 -11.48
C ILE A 643 -16.98 -21.26 -12.44
N LYS A 644 -18.18 -20.83 -12.04
CA LYS A 644 -19.36 -20.81 -12.92
C LYS A 644 -19.21 -19.77 -14.04
N GLY A 645 -18.46 -18.68 -13.81
CA GLY A 645 -18.15 -17.66 -14.81
C GLY A 645 -17.23 -18.16 -15.94
N ASP A 646 -16.11 -18.81 -15.62
CA ASP A 646 -15.18 -19.40 -16.61
C ASP A 646 -14.73 -20.82 -16.25
N ARG A 647 -15.63 -21.79 -16.45
CA ARG A 647 -15.39 -23.19 -16.11
C ARG A 647 -14.16 -23.79 -16.79
N LYS A 648 -13.89 -23.45 -18.06
CA LYS A 648 -12.80 -24.09 -18.83
C LYS A 648 -11.44 -23.65 -18.31
N TYR A 649 -11.28 -22.36 -18.02
CA TYR A 649 -10.05 -21.82 -17.47
C TYR A 649 -9.76 -22.40 -16.09
N PHE A 650 -10.71 -22.30 -15.15
CA PHE A 650 -10.49 -22.77 -13.78
C PHE A 650 -10.30 -24.27 -13.71
N ARG A 651 -11.04 -25.08 -14.49
CA ARG A 651 -10.83 -26.54 -14.50
C ARG A 651 -9.43 -26.95 -14.96
N LYS A 652 -8.80 -26.18 -15.86
CA LYS A 652 -7.44 -26.46 -16.34
C LYS A 652 -6.37 -26.17 -15.27
N LYS A 653 -6.57 -25.13 -14.46
CA LYS A 653 -5.62 -24.68 -13.42
C LYS A 653 -5.88 -25.33 -12.05
N PHE A 654 -7.15 -25.38 -11.64
CA PHE A 654 -7.66 -25.89 -10.36
C PHE A 654 -8.73 -26.96 -10.62
N GLY A 655 -8.30 -28.18 -10.92
CA GLY A 655 -9.18 -29.31 -11.22
C GLY A 655 -9.76 -29.99 -9.98
N VAL A 656 -10.47 -31.12 -10.18
CA VAL A 656 -11.06 -31.91 -9.08
C VAL A 656 -10.02 -32.34 -8.04
N GLN A 657 -8.83 -32.76 -8.48
CA GLN A 657 -7.74 -33.15 -7.58
C GLN A 657 -7.36 -32.04 -6.60
N TYR A 658 -7.30 -30.78 -7.07
CA TYR A 658 -6.96 -29.64 -6.23
C TYR A 658 -7.92 -29.48 -5.03
N PHE A 659 -9.23 -29.55 -5.30
CA PHE A 659 -10.24 -29.40 -4.25
C PHE A 659 -10.28 -30.59 -3.29
N LEU A 660 -9.97 -31.80 -3.78
CA LEU A 660 -9.78 -32.98 -2.93
C LEU A 660 -8.56 -32.79 -2.02
N ASP A 661 -7.44 -32.28 -2.53
CA ASP A 661 -6.26 -32.00 -1.72
C ASP A 661 -6.54 -30.92 -0.66
N VAL A 662 -7.29 -29.86 -0.99
CA VAL A 662 -7.73 -28.83 -0.04
C VAL A 662 -8.57 -29.45 1.09
N LEU A 663 -9.52 -30.33 0.77
CA LEU A 663 -10.32 -31.04 1.76
C LEU A 663 -9.43 -31.89 2.68
N ARG A 664 -8.47 -32.63 2.11
CA ARG A 664 -7.55 -33.48 2.88
C ARG A 664 -6.65 -32.68 3.81
N MET A 665 -6.09 -31.57 3.32
CA MET A 665 -5.08 -30.79 4.04
C MET A 665 -5.69 -29.88 5.12
N TYR A 666 -6.83 -29.25 4.86
CA TYR A 666 -7.35 -28.18 5.72
C TYR A 666 -8.68 -28.50 6.41
N TYR A 667 -9.53 -29.34 5.81
CA TYR A 667 -10.90 -29.55 6.30
C TYR A 667 -11.20 -31.01 6.70
N GLY A 668 -10.16 -31.85 6.83
CA GLY A 668 -10.28 -33.24 7.29
C GLY A 668 -10.42 -33.38 8.80
N SER A 669 -9.78 -32.50 9.58
CA SER A 669 -9.97 -32.37 11.02
C SER A 669 -9.55 -30.95 11.42
N PRO A 670 -10.43 -29.93 11.22
CA PRO A 670 -10.03 -28.56 11.47
C PRO A 670 -9.82 -28.30 12.97
N GLU A 671 -8.71 -27.66 13.32
CA GLU A 671 -8.39 -27.27 14.70
C GLU A 671 -9.23 -26.05 15.16
N ASN A 672 -9.66 -25.19 14.22
CA ASN A 672 -10.23 -23.88 14.50
C ASN A 672 -11.75 -23.75 14.26
N ILE A 673 -12.43 -24.81 13.81
CA ILE A 673 -13.82 -24.74 13.34
C ILE A 673 -14.62 -25.90 13.90
N ASN A 674 -15.86 -25.63 14.34
CA ASN A 674 -16.78 -26.66 14.83
C ASN A 674 -17.08 -27.70 13.73
N PHE A 675 -17.44 -28.92 14.12
CA PHE A 675 -17.70 -30.04 13.20
C PHE A 675 -18.82 -29.72 12.19
N GLU A 676 -19.92 -29.08 12.62
CA GLU A 676 -21.05 -28.71 11.75
C GLU A 676 -20.69 -27.62 10.73
N ASP A 677 -19.91 -26.63 11.16
CA ASP A 677 -19.41 -25.55 10.32
C ASP A 677 -18.42 -26.09 9.27
N SER A 678 -17.55 -26.99 9.69
CA SER A 678 -16.63 -27.70 8.81
C SER A 678 -17.37 -28.54 7.78
N LYS A 679 -18.41 -29.28 8.20
CA LYS A 679 -19.29 -30.05 7.31
C LYS A 679 -19.96 -29.16 6.27
N THR A 680 -20.38 -27.96 6.65
CA THR A 680 -20.96 -26.99 5.72
C THR A 680 -19.93 -26.54 4.67
N ILE A 681 -18.69 -26.23 5.09
CA ILE A 681 -17.61 -25.88 4.16
C ILE A 681 -17.30 -27.06 3.22
N ARG A 682 -17.15 -28.29 3.74
CA ARG A 682 -16.92 -29.49 2.93
C ARG A 682 -18.03 -29.71 1.91
N ALA A 683 -19.30 -29.55 2.32
CA ALA A 683 -20.44 -29.65 1.42
C ALA A 683 -20.39 -28.62 0.28
N THR A 684 -19.96 -27.38 0.54
CA THR A 684 -19.78 -26.38 -0.52
C THR A 684 -18.64 -26.72 -1.48
N ILE A 685 -17.53 -27.28 -0.99
CA ILE A 685 -16.42 -27.75 -1.85
C ILE A 685 -16.84 -28.97 -2.67
N PHE A 686 -17.54 -29.95 -2.07
CA PHE A 686 -18.10 -31.09 -2.80
C PHE A 686 -19.10 -30.65 -3.87
N ALA A 687 -19.85 -29.57 -3.66
CA ALA A 687 -20.72 -29.00 -4.69
C ALA A 687 -19.94 -28.47 -5.90
N ILE A 688 -18.73 -27.91 -5.70
CA ILE A 688 -17.82 -27.51 -6.80
C ILE A 688 -17.34 -28.74 -7.57
N ILE A 689 -16.92 -29.79 -6.88
CA ILE A 689 -16.49 -31.06 -7.50
C ILE A 689 -17.64 -31.67 -8.32
N LYS A 690 -18.84 -31.73 -7.73
CA LYS A 690 -20.06 -32.20 -8.41
C LYS A 690 -20.35 -31.37 -9.66
N TYR A 691 -20.18 -30.04 -9.61
CA TYR A 691 -20.38 -29.16 -10.76
C TYR A 691 -19.40 -29.46 -11.91
N TYR A 692 -18.14 -29.81 -11.63
CA TYR A 692 -17.19 -30.19 -12.67
C TYR A 692 -17.59 -31.49 -13.38
N ILE A 693 -17.97 -32.52 -12.61
CA ILE A 693 -18.30 -33.87 -13.08
C ILE A 693 -19.65 -33.90 -13.82
N GLN A 694 -20.64 -33.12 -13.37
CA GLN A 694 -21.99 -33.12 -13.94
C GLN A 694 -22.02 -32.75 -15.43
N LYS A 695 -21.10 -31.89 -15.88
CA LYS A 695 -21.08 -31.38 -17.25
C LYS A 695 -20.24 -32.26 -18.19
N ASP A 696 -18.98 -32.54 -17.82
CA ASP A 696 -18.11 -33.47 -18.56
C ASP A 696 -17.24 -34.28 -17.59
N VAL A 697 -17.04 -35.56 -17.89
CA VAL A 697 -16.25 -36.47 -17.06
C VAL A 697 -14.85 -36.64 -17.67
N ASN A 698 -13.81 -36.59 -16.83
CA ASN A 698 -12.43 -36.85 -17.23
C ASN A 698 -11.90 -38.05 -16.44
N ILE A 699 -11.28 -39.01 -17.14
CA ILE A 699 -10.68 -40.22 -16.56
C ILE A 699 -9.70 -39.86 -15.42
N LYS A 700 -8.87 -38.83 -15.61
CA LYS A 700 -7.91 -38.37 -14.58
C LYS A 700 -8.60 -37.87 -13.31
N GLU A 701 -9.74 -37.20 -13.45
CA GLU A 701 -10.49 -36.68 -12.31
C GLU A 701 -11.20 -37.81 -11.57
N VAL A 702 -11.77 -38.79 -12.27
CA VAL A 702 -12.37 -39.99 -11.64
C VAL A 702 -11.31 -40.81 -10.92
N SER A 703 -10.16 -41.03 -11.54
CA SER A 703 -9.01 -41.67 -10.88
C SER A 703 -8.55 -40.91 -9.63
N SER A 704 -8.57 -39.57 -9.65
CA SER A 704 -8.26 -38.75 -8.47
C SER A 704 -9.28 -38.93 -7.33
N ILE A 705 -10.57 -39.07 -7.65
CA ILE A 705 -11.62 -39.34 -6.66
C ILE A 705 -11.41 -40.73 -6.03
N VAL A 706 -11.14 -41.74 -6.84
CA VAL A 706 -10.87 -43.11 -6.37
C VAL A 706 -9.61 -43.15 -5.50
N ALA A 707 -8.53 -42.47 -5.92
CA ALA A 707 -7.29 -42.36 -5.16
C ALA A 707 -7.47 -41.58 -3.85
N PHE A 708 -8.32 -40.55 -3.84
CA PHE A 708 -8.68 -39.81 -2.63
C PHE A 708 -9.42 -40.71 -1.64
N MET A 709 -10.43 -41.45 -2.10
CA MET A 709 -11.13 -42.43 -1.28
C MET A 709 -10.17 -43.44 -0.65
N ALA A 710 -9.24 -43.98 -1.44
CA ALA A 710 -8.26 -44.95 -0.94
C ALA A 710 -7.21 -44.39 0.04
N SER A 711 -6.99 -43.06 0.08
CA SER A 711 -5.88 -42.46 0.82
C SER A 711 -6.27 -41.61 2.03
N VAL A 712 -7.54 -41.22 2.13
CA VAL A 712 -8.06 -40.41 3.24
C VAL A 712 -8.40 -41.29 4.43
N LYS A 713 -7.94 -40.88 5.61
CA LYS A 713 -8.19 -41.58 6.88
C LYS A 713 -9.41 -41.05 7.65
N TYR A 714 -9.91 -39.87 7.28
CA TYR A 714 -11.03 -39.22 7.96
C TYR A 714 -12.37 -39.77 7.46
N GLU A 715 -13.02 -40.60 8.28
CA GLU A 715 -14.21 -41.36 7.87
C GLU A 715 -15.42 -40.48 7.53
N HIS A 716 -15.64 -39.41 8.28
CA HIS A 716 -16.74 -38.49 8.03
C HIS A 716 -16.64 -37.81 6.65
N VAL A 717 -15.41 -37.50 6.18
CA VAL A 717 -15.18 -36.95 4.82
C VAL A 717 -15.49 -37.99 3.75
N LEU A 718 -15.12 -39.27 4.01
CA LEU A 718 -15.42 -40.37 3.10
C LEU A 718 -16.92 -40.64 3.01
N ILE A 719 -17.63 -40.62 4.13
CA ILE A 719 -19.10 -40.77 4.19
C ILE A 719 -19.76 -39.67 3.35
N GLU A 720 -19.41 -38.41 3.60
CA GLU A 720 -19.96 -37.28 2.85
C GLU A 720 -19.69 -37.39 1.34
N LEU A 721 -18.48 -37.78 0.94
CA LEU A 721 -18.14 -37.99 -0.48
C LEU A 721 -18.95 -39.14 -1.09
N LEU A 722 -19.06 -40.28 -0.41
CA LEU A 722 -19.85 -41.44 -0.84
C LEU A 722 -21.32 -41.06 -1.02
N GLU A 723 -21.90 -40.27 -0.12
CA GLU A 723 -23.27 -39.79 -0.21
C GLU A 723 -23.47 -38.84 -1.39
N VAL A 724 -22.56 -37.89 -1.58
CA VAL A 724 -22.59 -36.95 -2.72
C VAL A 724 -22.52 -37.70 -4.05
N LEU A 725 -21.63 -38.68 -4.17
CA LEU A 725 -21.48 -39.52 -5.36
C LEU A 725 -22.72 -40.40 -5.57
N THR A 726 -23.23 -41.04 -4.52
CA THR A 726 -24.46 -41.85 -4.57
C THR A 726 -25.64 -41.02 -5.07
N TYR A 727 -25.83 -39.81 -4.52
CA TYR A 727 -26.89 -38.91 -4.95
C TYR A 727 -26.69 -38.44 -6.39
N HIS A 728 -25.46 -38.13 -6.79
CA HIS A 728 -25.16 -37.71 -8.15
C HIS A 728 -25.45 -38.83 -9.17
N MET A 729 -25.08 -40.07 -8.86
CA MET A 729 -25.32 -41.23 -9.73
C MET A 729 -26.81 -41.55 -9.91
N LYS A 730 -27.64 -41.34 -8.88
CA LYS A 730 -29.11 -41.46 -8.98
C LYS A 730 -29.73 -40.34 -9.81
N SER A 731 -29.03 -39.21 -9.98
CA SER A 731 -29.52 -38.10 -10.79
C SER A 731 -29.52 -38.44 -12.28
N LYS A 732 -30.55 -37.97 -13.00
CA LYS A 732 -30.61 -38.02 -14.47
C LYS A 732 -29.44 -37.27 -15.14
N SER A 733 -28.79 -36.37 -14.41
CA SER A 733 -27.66 -35.57 -14.91
C SER A 733 -26.30 -36.28 -14.86
N CYS A 734 -26.23 -37.49 -14.30
CA CYS A 734 -24.99 -38.29 -14.31
C CYS A 734 -24.64 -38.73 -15.74
N LYS A 735 -23.39 -38.59 -16.12
CA LYS A 735 -22.84 -39.13 -17.38
C LYS A 735 -22.51 -40.61 -17.24
N ASP A 736 -22.67 -41.36 -18.32
CA ASP A 736 -22.47 -42.81 -18.32
C ASP A 736 -20.99 -43.17 -18.13
N ASP A 737 -20.08 -42.35 -18.65
CA ASP A 737 -18.63 -42.50 -18.51
C ASP A 737 -18.18 -42.56 -17.04
N LEU A 738 -18.81 -41.78 -16.14
CA LEU A 738 -18.50 -41.83 -14.71
C LEU A 738 -18.84 -43.20 -14.14
N ILE A 739 -20.03 -43.72 -14.47
CA ILE A 739 -20.49 -45.01 -13.96
C ILE A 739 -19.58 -46.12 -14.49
N LEU A 740 -19.20 -46.08 -15.76
CA LEU A 740 -18.30 -47.06 -16.38
C LEU A 740 -16.91 -47.07 -15.73
N LEU A 741 -16.31 -45.89 -15.50
CA LEU A 741 -15.00 -45.78 -14.87
C LEU A 741 -14.99 -46.27 -13.41
N MET A 742 -16.10 -46.11 -12.69
CA MET A 742 -16.23 -46.65 -11.33
C MET A 742 -16.37 -48.19 -11.29
N HIS A 743 -16.59 -48.86 -12.43
CA HIS A 743 -16.59 -50.32 -12.57
C HIS A 743 -15.23 -50.90 -13.01
N GLU A 744 -14.16 -50.09 -13.04
CA GLU A 744 -12.83 -50.61 -13.31
C GLU A 744 -12.38 -51.63 -12.24
N PRO A 745 -11.63 -52.68 -12.62
CA PRO A 745 -11.39 -53.85 -11.77
C PRO A 745 -10.67 -53.56 -10.45
N GLN A 746 -9.85 -52.51 -10.38
CA GLN A 746 -9.16 -52.13 -9.15
C GLN A 746 -10.07 -51.37 -8.16
N THR A 747 -11.12 -50.72 -8.67
CA THR A 747 -12.02 -49.87 -7.88
C THR A 747 -12.93 -50.70 -6.97
N ALA A 748 -13.35 -51.89 -7.42
CA ALA A 748 -14.15 -52.81 -6.62
C ALA A 748 -13.42 -53.22 -5.32
N ASN A 749 -12.17 -53.62 -5.43
CA ASN A 749 -11.35 -54.03 -4.28
C ASN A 749 -11.23 -52.91 -3.23
N LEU A 750 -11.09 -51.66 -3.68
CA LEU A 750 -11.03 -50.50 -2.78
C LEU A 750 -12.32 -50.31 -1.97
N PHE A 751 -13.50 -50.48 -2.60
CA PHE A 751 -14.76 -50.40 -1.87
C PHE A 751 -14.93 -51.56 -0.90
N TYR A 752 -14.53 -52.78 -1.26
CA TYR A 752 -14.67 -53.92 -0.36
C TYR A 752 -13.69 -53.90 0.82
N ASN A 753 -12.53 -53.21 0.69
CA ASN A 753 -11.59 -53.02 1.79
C ASN A 753 -12.22 -52.31 3.00
N TYR A 754 -13.19 -51.40 2.81
CA TYR A 754 -13.87 -50.70 3.91
C TYR A 754 -14.65 -51.63 4.86
N PHE A 755 -15.00 -52.84 4.42
CA PHE A 755 -15.66 -53.84 5.27
C PHE A 755 -14.66 -54.82 5.93
N ILE A 756 -13.45 -54.97 5.37
CA ILE A 756 -12.44 -55.90 5.87
C ILE A 756 -11.66 -55.27 7.02
N ASP A 757 -11.33 -53.98 6.91
CA ASP A 757 -10.58 -53.29 7.96
C ASP A 757 -11.49 -53.00 9.17
N LYS A 758 -11.10 -53.52 10.34
CA LYS A 758 -11.82 -53.38 11.61
C LYS A 758 -11.74 -51.98 12.22
N VAL A 759 -10.88 -51.12 11.67
CA VAL A 759 -10.76 -49.72 12.10
C VAL A 759 -11.98 -48.90 11.68
N HIS A 760 -12.74 -49.36 10.67
CA HIS A 760 -13.82 -48.59 10.07
C HIS A 760 -15.16 -48.64 10.81
N THR A 761 -15.83 -47.49 10.93
CA THR A 761 -17.17 -47.40 11.54
C THR A 761 -18.25 -48.05 10.68
N PHE A 762 -19.32 -48.52 11.34
CA PHE A 762 -20.50 -49.06 10.67
C PHE A 762 -21.20 -48.03 9.77
N GLU A 763 -21.10 -46.73 10.07
CA GLU A 763 -21.67 -45.66 9.24
C GLU A 763 -20.99 -45.56 7.86
N LEU A 764 -19.66 -45.70 7.82
CA LEU A 764 -18.90 -45.76 6.57
C LEU A 764 -19.25 -46.99 5.74
N GLN A 765 -19.36 -48.15 6.40
CA GLN A 765 -19.76 -49.40 5.76
C GLN A 765 -21.17 -49.28 5.14
N GLU A 766 -22.11 -48.64 5.85
CA GLU A 766 -23.45 -48.37 5.33
C GLU A 766 -23.48 -47.43 4.14
N ALA A 767 -22.73 -46.32 4.18
CA ALA A 767 -22.64 -45.39 3.06
C ALA A 767 -22.04 -46.08 1.82
N ASN A 768 -21.01 -46.90 2.04
CA ASN A 768 -20.32 -47.64 0.99
C ASN A 768 -21.21 -48.71 0.33
N ILE A 769 -21.96 -49.51 1.11
CA ILE A 769 -22.87 -50.51 0.53
C ILE A 769 -24.00 -49.85 -0.29
N ARG A 770 -24.52 -48.69 0.14
CA ARG A 770 -25.51 -47.92 -0.62
C ARG A 770 -24.93 -47.43 -1.96
N PHE A 771 -23.65 -47.06 -1.96
CA PHE A 771 -22.93 -46.64 -3.16
C PHE A 771 -22.75 -47.82 -4.13
N ILE A 772 -22.27 -48.98 -3.65
CA ILE A 772 -22.15 -50.22 -4.45
C ILE A 772 -23.51 -50.66 -5.02
N GLU A 773 -24.56 -50.62 -4.21
CA GLU A 773 -25.93 -50.96 -4.64
C GLU A 773 -26.40 -50.02 -5.77
N THR A 774 -26.08 -48.73 -5.67
CA THR A 774 -26.40 -47.75 -6.71
C THR A 774 -25.64 -48.04 -8.02
N LEU A 775 -24.37 -48.46 -7.94
CA LEU A 775 -23.60 -48.91 -9.10
C LEU A 775 -24.22 -50.16 -9.74
N LEU A 776 -24.53 -51.19 -8.95
CA LEU A 776 -25.09 -52.46 -9.44
C LEU A 776 -26.52 -52.32 -10.01
N SER A 777 -27.34 -51.45 -9.43
CA SER A 777 -28.71 -51.17 -9.88
C SER A 777 -28.76 -50.36 -11.18
N SER A 778 -27.66 -49.73 -11.59
CA SER A 778 -27.60 -48.94 -12.82
C SER A 778 -27.86 -49.78 -14.06
N THR A 779 -28.84 -49.40 -14.88
CA THR A 779 -29.14 -50.06 -16.16
C THR A 779 -28.13 -49.71 -17.27
N ARG A 780 -27.21 -48.78 -17.00
CA ARG A 780 -26.31 -48.18 -18.00
C ARG A 780 -25.03 -48.97 -18.25
N VAL A 781 -24.82 -50.06 -17.51
CA VAL A 781 -23.61 -50.89 -17.55
C VAL A 781 -23.96 -52.32 -17.93
N GLN A 782 -23.17 -52.92 -18.82
CA GLN A 782 -23.34 -54.31 -19.24
C GLN A 782 -23.08 -55.28 -18.06
N GLY A 783 -23.75 -56.43 -18.07
CA GLY A 783 -23.66 -57.44 -17.00
C GLY A 783 -22.22 -57.85 -16.66
N LYS A 784 -21.34 -58.00 -17.66
CA LYS A 784 -19.93 -58.39 -17.47
C LYS A 784 -19.16 -57.50 -16.49
N TYR A 785 -19.38 -56.18 -16.51
CA TYR A 785 -18.69 -55.26 -15.58
C TYR A 785 -19.32 -55.28 -14.18
N LYS A 786 -20.62 -55.60 -14.08
CA LYS A 786 -21.28 -55.81 -12.78
C LYS A 786 -20.76 -57.06 -12.07
N GLN A 787 -20.35 -58.08 -12.83
CA GLN A 787 -19.75 -59.30 -12.28
C GLN A 787 -18.40 -59.02 -11.62
N ILE A 788 -17.62 -58.07 -12.14
CA ILE A 788 -16.37 -57.60 -11.54
C ILE A 788 -16.65 -56.93 -10.19
N LEU A 789 -17.65 -56.05 -10.13
CA LEU A 789 -18.05 -55.40 -8.87
C LEU A 789 -18.65 -56.41 -7.86
N ARG A 790 -19.20 -57.54 -8.33
CA ARG A 790 -19.65 -58.66 -7.48
C ARG A 790 -18.55 -59.62 -7.06
N LEU A 791 -17.30 -59.34 -7.42
CA LEU A 791 -16.14 -60.20 -7.15
C LEU A 791 -16.41 -61.65 -7.57
N MET A 792 -16.97 -61.87 -8.78
CA MET A 792 -17.31 -63.21 -9.25
C MET A 792 -16.05 -64.05 -9.51
N GLU A 793 -15.99 -65.24 -8.92
CA GLU A 793 -14.96 -66.25 -9.16
C GLU A 793 -15.64 -67.64 -9.23
N GLU A 794 -15.31 -68.44 -10.26
CA GLU A 794 -15.81 -69.82 -10.44
C GLU A 794 -17.33 -70.02 -10.20
N GLU A 795 -18.15 -69.12 -10.77
CA GLU A 795 -19.63 -69.11 -10.68
C GLU A 795 -20.24 -68.70 -9.33
N SER A 796 -19.45 -68.26 -8.34
CA SER A 796 -19.96 -67.69 -7.07
C SER A 796 -19.64 -66.20 -6.94
N PHE A 797 -20.55 -65.45 -6.30
CA PHE A 797 -20.36 -64.05 -5.95
C PHE A 797 -19.74 -63.93 -4.56
N TYR A 798 -18.75 -63.05 -4.43
CA TYR A 798 -18.07 -62.73 -3.16
C TYR A 798 -17.32 -63.86 -2.42
N PRO A 799 -16.76 -64.91 -3.06
CA PRO A 799 -16.12 -66.02 -2.33
C PRO A 799 -14.91 -65.55 -1.50
N GLY A 800 -14.02 -64.75 -2.08
CA GLY A 800 -12.88 -64.17 -1.35
C GLY A 800 -13.31 -63.21 -0.24
N PHE A 801 -14.26 -62.31 -0.51
CA PHE A 801 -14.79 -61.36 0.47
C PHE A 801 -15.38 -62.05 1.70
N PHE A 802 -16.19 -63.08 1.49
CA PHE A 802 -16.77 -63.86 2.57
C PHE A 802 -15.73 -64.62 3.38
N SER A 803 -14.64 -65.08 2.77
CA SER A 803 -13.55 -65.75 3.49
C SER A 803 -12.82 -64.82 4.47
N TYR A 804 -12.59 -63.56 4.09
CA TYR A 804 -11.92 -62.55 4.95
C TYR A 804 -12.80 -62.04 6.10
N LEU A 805 -14.12 -62.22 6.00
CA LEU A 805 -15.08 -61.73 6.98
C LEU A 805 -15.46 -62.75 8.05
N ILE A 806 -14.83 -63.92 8.12
CA ILE A 806 -15.15 -64.92 9.17
C ILE A 806 -14.31 -64.62 10.42
N PRO A 807 -14.91 -64.42 11.62
CA PRO A 807 -16.35 -64.35 11.93
C PRO A 807 -16.99 -63.02 11.53
N LEU A 808 -18.26 -63.06 11.08
CA LEU A 808 -18.97 -61.94 10.46
C LEU A 808 -19.17 -60.77 11.43
N ASN A 809 -18.45 -59.69 11.19
CA ASN A 809 -18.54 -58.42 11.93
C ASN A 809 -19.06 -57.31 11.02
N LEU A 810 -20.29 -57.46 10.51
CA LEU A 810 -20.97 -56.46 9.68
C LEU A 810 -22.20 -55.92 10.40
N SER A 811 -22.58 -54.68 10.10
CA SER A 811 -23.86 -54.15 10.57
C SER A 811 -25.03 -54.92 9.97
N GLU A 812 -26.14 -54.96 10.71
CA GLU A 812 -27.37 -55.65 10.32
C GLU A 812 -27.91 -55.18 8.95
N SER A 813 -27.81 -53.87 8.71
CA SER A 813 -28.24 -53.19 7.50
C SER A 813 -27.39 -53.55 6.28
N VAL A 814 -26.06 -53.65 6.45
CA VAL A 814 -25.12 -54.06 5.39
C VAL A 814 -25.37 -55.52 5.02
N LEU A 815 -25.55 -56.40 6.01
CA LEU A 815 -25.82 -57.81 5.78
C LEU A 815 -27.10 -58.03 4.97
N LEU A 816 -28.18 -57.34 5.32
CA LEU A 816 -29.45 -57.43 4.59
C LEU A 816 -29.33 -56.89 3.16
N ARG A 817 -28.55 -55.83 2.92
CA ARG A 817 -28.31 -55.29 1.56
C ARG A 817 -27.47 -56.23 0.70
N ILE A 818 -26.44 -56.86 1.26
CA ILE A 818 -25.66 -57.89 0.54
C ILE A 818 -26.55 -59.08 0.20
N TYR A 819 -27.41 -59.49 1.13
CA TYR A 819 -28.40 -60.54 0.89
C TYR A 819 -29.37 -60.17 -0.25
N ASP A 820 -29.87 -58.93 -0.29
CA ASP A 820 -30.72 -58.45 -1.39
C ASP A 820 -29.97 -58.39 -2.74
N GLN A 821 -28.68 -58.07 -2.72
CA GLN A 821 -27.85 -58.10 -3.93
C GLN A 821 -27.67 -59.53 -4.47
N LEU A 822 -27.46 -60.52 -3.60
CA LEU A 822 -27.38 -61.94 -3.97
C LEU A 822 -28.71 -62.47 -4.54
N LEU A 823 -29.84 -61.88 -4.14
CA LEU A 823 -31.18 -62.22 -4.62
C LEU A 823 -31.63 -61.46 -5.88
N SER A 824 -30.76 -60.63 -6.46
CA SER A 824 -31.06 -59.83 -7.66
C SER A 824 -31.23 -60.67 -8.94
N SER A 825 -31.21 -60.05 -10.12
CA SER A 825 -31.56 -60.68 -11.41
C SER A 825 -30.79 -61.98 -11.72
N GLU A 826 -29.53 -62.09 -11.29
CA GLU A 826 -28.74 -63.33 -11.31
C GLU A 826 -28.56 -63.79 -9.85
N ILE A 827 -29.19 -64.91 -9.46
CA ILE A 827 -29.09 -65.43 -8.08
C ILE A 827 -27.87 -66.35 -7.98
N ASP A 828 -26.95 -66.03 -7.07
CA ASP A 828 -25.94 -66.98 -6.61
C ASP A 828 -26.43 -67.75 -5.38
N TYR A 829 -26.88 -68.98 -5.62
CA TYR A 829 -27.32 -69.88 -4.55
C TYR A 829 -26.16 -70.34 -3.65
N THR A 830 -24.90 -70.27 -4.11
CA THR A 830 -23.72 -70.68 -3.32
C THR A 830 -23.41 -69.63 -2.25
N GLY A 831 -23.22 -68.38 -2.65
CA GLY A 831 -23.01 -67.25 -1.74
C GLY A 831 -24.22 -67.01 -0.83
N LEU A 832 -25.44 -67.22 -1.34
CA LEU A 832 -26.67 -67.12 -0.53
C LEU A 832 -26.68 -68.12 0.63
N MET A 833 -26.41 -69.40 0.35
CA MET A 833 -26.39 -70.43 1.40
C MET A 833 -25.23 -70.22 2.37
N PHE A 834 -24.07 -69.74 1.89
CA PHE A 834 -22.96 -69.37 2.76
C PHE A 834 -23.32 -68.23 3.73
N LEU A 835 -23.97 -67.16 3.24
CA LEU A 835 -24.37 -66.05 4.11
C LEU A 835 -25.44 -66.51 5.13
N VAL A 836 -26.41 -67.32 4.70
CA VAL A 836 -27.43 -67.93 5.58
C VAL A 836 -26.77 -68.80 6.66
N TYR A 837 -25.73 -69.57 6.32
CA TYR A 837 -24.98 -70.39 7.26
C TYR A 837 -24.36 -69.57 8.39
N GLN A 838 -23.88 -68.35 8.11
CA GLN A 838 -23.18 -67.49 9.06
C GLN A 838 -24.11 -66.55 9.86
N VAL A 839 -25.36 -66.35 9.43
CA VAL A 839 -26.38 -65.53 10.13
C VAL A 839 -26.80 -66.14 11.48
N TYR A 840 -26.32 -67.33 11.85
CA TYR A 840 -26.60 -67.95 13.15
C TYR A 840 -26.15 -67.12 14.37
N GLN A 841 -25.14 -66.25 14.20
CA GLN A 841 -24.64 -65.35 15.25
C GLN A 841 -25.47 -64.07 15.39
N CYS A 842 -26.31 -63.76 14.40
CA CYS A 842 -27.11 -62.54 14.36
C CYS A 842 -28.36 -62.59 15.27
N ASP A 843 -28.94 -61.41 15.52
CA ASP A 843 -30.19 -61.28 16.27
C ASP A 843 -31.41 -61.86 15.54
N ILE A 844 -32.41 -62.28 16.33
CA ILE A 844 -33.67 -62.90 15.87
C ILE A 844 -34.39 -62.12 14.74
N PRO A 845 -34.55 -60.79 14.80
CA PRO A 845 -35.20 -60.03 13.72
C PRO A 845 -34.52 -60.19 12.35
N ILE A 846 -33.19 -60.21 12.29
CA ILE A 846 -32.45 -60.40 11.03
C ILE A 846 -32.66 -61.81 10.50
N LYS A 847 -32.57 -62.82 11.37
CA LYS A 847 -32.83 -64.23 11.03
C LYS A 847 -34.22 -64.40 10.43
N LEU A 848 -35.22 -63.74 11.01
CA LEU A 848 -36.59 -63.77 10.51
C LEU A 848 -36.69 -63.13 9.12
N GLU A 849 -36.04 -62.00 8.89
CA GLU A 849 -36.08 -61.30 7.60
C GLU A 849 -35.37 -62.08 6.49
N VAL A 850 -34.20 -62.65 6.78
CA VAL A 850 -33.47 -63.56 5.90
C VAL A 850 -34.34 -64.78 5.57
N ALA A 851 -34.98 -65.39 6.57
CA ALA A 851 -35.87 -66.54 6.38
C ALA A 851 -37.08 -66.21 5.50
N LYS A 852 -37.75 -65.06 5.73
CA LYS A 852 -38.89 -64.61 4.92
C LYS A 852 -38.50 -64.42 3.46
N LYS A 853 -37.38 -63.75 3.20
CA LYS A 853 -36.89 -63.50 1.85
C LYS A 853 -36.43 -64.78 1.15
N LEU A 854 -35.76 -65.70 1.87
CA LEU A 854 -35.41 -67.03 1.35
C LEU A 854 -36.67 -67.80 0.93
N LEU A 855 -37.68 -67.80 1.80
CA LEU A 855 -38.96 -68.46 1.56
C LEU A 855 -39.67 -67.85 0.33
N GLN A 856 -39.72 -66.53 0.25
CA GLN A 856 -40.32 -65.82 -0.89
C GLN A 856 -39.64 -66.20 -2.21
N VAL A 857 -38.31 -66.31 -2.25
CA VAL A 857 -37.56 -66.72 -3.44
C VAL A 857 -37.89 -68.16 -3.83
N THR A 858 -38.00 -69.07 -2.87
CA THR A 858 -38.38 -70.46 -3.14
C THR A 858 -39.80 -70.59 -3.72
N PHE A 859 -40.71 -69.69 -3.36
CA PHE A 859 -42.08 -69.67 -3.90
C PHE A 859 -42.19 -68.95 -5.25
N LEU A 860 -41.48 -67.83 -5.44
CA LEU A 860 -41.58 -67.02 -6.66
C LEU A 860 -40.80 -67.61 -7.84
N LYS A 861 -39.70 -68.33 -7.60
CA LYS A 861 -38.84 -68.90 -8.65
C LYS A 861 -38.91 -70.44 -8.62
N PRO A 862 -39.55 -71.10 -9.61
CA PRO A 862 -39.78 -72.55 -9.58
C PRO A 862 -38.50 -73.39 -9.63
N THR A 863 -37.40 -72.84 -10.14
CA THR A 863 -36.08 -73.51 -10.22
C THR A 863 -35.20 -73.31 -8.97
N ALA A 864 -35.59 -72.40 -8.06
CA ALA A 864 -34.81 -72.08 -6.87
C ALA A 864 -34.69 -73.26 -5.87
N PRO A 865 -35.76 -73.99 -5.52
CA PRO A 865 -35.67 -75.11 -4.59
C PRO A 865 -34.72 -76.22 -5.08
N GLN A 866 -34.78 -76.54 -6.38
CA GLN A 866 -33.90 -77.54 -7.00
C GLN A 866 -32.44 -77.08 -7.01
N SER A 867 -32.19 -75.78 -7.20
CA SER A 867 -30.85 -75.20 -7.24
C SER A 867 -30.22 -75.09 -5.85
N ILE A 868 -31.01 -74.78 -4.83
CA ILE A 868 -30.58 -74.77 -3.42
C ILE A 868 -30.26 -76.19 -2.96
N ALA A 869 -31.12 -77.17 -3.28
CA ALA A 869 -30.93 -78.57 -2.87
C ALA A 869 -29.67 -79.22 -3.47
N LYS A 870 -29.15 -78.70 -4.58
CA LYS A 870 -27.88 -79.13 -5.20
C LYS A 870 -26.63 -78.62 -4.47
N ARG A 871 -26.74 -77.64 -3.58
CA ARG A 871 -25.58 -77.04 -2.89
C ARG A 871 -25.22 -77.82 -1.63
N VAL A 872 -23.92 -77.99 -1.38
CA VAL A 872 -23.45 -78.71 -0.18
C VAL A 872 -23.79 -77.91 1.08
N GLY A 873 -24.31 -78.57 2.12
CA GLY A 873 -24.61 -77.93 3.41
C GLY A 873 -25.87 -77.07 3.46
N TRP A 874 -26.75 -77.15 2.44
CA TRP A 874 -27.98 -76.34 2.41
C TRP A 874 -28.91 -76.59 3.61
N GLN A 875 -29.04 -77.84 4.05
CA GLN A 875 -29.88 -78.24 5.19
C GLN A 875 -29.40 -77.63 6.50
N GLU A 876 -28.09 -77.71 6.74
CA GLU A 876 -27.46 -77.16 7.95
C GLU A 876 -27.58 -75.64 7.99
N SER A 877 -27.38 -74.98 6.86
CA SER A 877 -27.52 -73.52 6.73
C SER A 877 -28.94 -73.05 7.09
N VAL A 878 -29.97 -73.71 6.58
CA VAL A 878 -31.37 -73.38 6.92
C VAL A 878 -31.70 -73.73 8.37
N ALA A 879 -31.23 -74.87 8.89
CA ALA A 879 -31.46 -75.27 10.27
C ALA A 879 -30.86 -74.28 11.28
N ARG A 880 -29.72 -73.65 10.94
CA ARG A 880 -29.06 -72.64 11.77
C ARG A 880 -29.88 -71.37 11.97
N LEU A 881 -30.82 -71.05 11.09
CA LEU A 881 -31.77 -69.94 11.29
C LEU A 881 -32.70 -70.16 12.50
N LEU A 882 -32.91 -71.42 12.90
CA LEU A 882 -33.74 -71.80 14.05
C LEU A 882 -33.00 -71.64 15.39
N ILE A 883 -31.68 -71.38 15.36
CA ILE A 883 -30.86 -71.20 16.56
C ILE A 883 -31.19 -69.85 17.20
N LYS A 884 -31.84 -69.89 18.38
CA LYS A 884 -32.19 -68.69 19.15
C LYS A 884 -30.95 -67.93 19.65
N LYS A 885 -29.96 -68.64 20.22
CA LYS A 885 -28.64 -68.12 20.61
C LYS A 885 -27.60 -69.25 20.51
N PRO A 886 -26.39 -68.99 19.99
CA PRO A 886 -25.31 -69.98 20.01
C PRO A 886 -24.87 -70.25 21.46
N ILE A 887 -24.59 -71.51 21.79
CA ILE A 887 -24.01 -71.88 23.09
C ILE A 887 -22.52 -71.51 23.03
N VAL A 888 -22.12 -70.48 23.77
CA VAL A 888 -20.70 -70.12 23.92
C VAL A 888 -20.10 -71.04 24.99
N ASP A 889 -19.22 -71.96 24.59
CA ASP A 889 -18.46 -72.73 25.57
C ASP A 889 -17.53 -71.80 26.36
N LYS A 890 -17.62 -71.86 27.69
CA LYS A 890 -16.88 -70.99 28.63
C LYS A 890 -15.35 -71.15 28.58
N LEU A 891 -14.81 -72.05 27.77
CA LEU A 891 -13.37 -72.36 27.71
C LEU A 891 -12.55 -71.38 26.85
N ASP A 892 -13.17 -70.60 25.95
CA ASP A 892 -12.43 -69.66 25.08
C ASP A 892 -12.24 -68.26 25.68
N VAL A 893 -12.91 -67.94 26.79
CA VAL A 893 -12.79 -66.62 27.45
C VAL A 893 -11.48 -66.50 28.24
N GLU A 894 -10.90 -67.62 28.69
CA GLU A 894 -9.61 -67.61 29.40
C GLU A 894 -8.39 -67.56 28.47
N ARG A 895 -8.49 -68.09 27.24
CA ARG A 895 -7.39 -68.00 26.25
C ARG A 895 -7.27 -66.63 25.59
N GLY A 896 -8.37 -65.88 25.47
CA GLY A 896 -8.37 -64.54 24.87
C GLY A 896 -7.78 -63.41 25.73
N LYS A 897 -7.43 -63.68 27.00
CA LYS A 897 -6.76 -62.70 27.89
C LYS A 897 -5.23 -62.84 27.94
N ALA A 898 -4.66 -63.80 27.20
CA ALA A 898 -3.22 -64.09 27.21
C ALA A 898 -2.55 -63.93 25.83
N LEU A 899 -3.18 -63.22 24.89
CA LEU A 899 -2.61 -62.82 23.60
C LEU A 899 -2.67 -61.31 23.43
#